data_AF-A0A3E1KKL2-F1
#
_entry.id   AF-A0A3E1KKL2-F1
#
_cell.length_a   1.000
_cell.length_b   1.000
_cell.length_c   1.000
_cell.angle_alpha   90.00
_cell.angle_beta   90.00
_cell.angle_gamma   90.00
#
_symmetry.space_group_name_H-M   'P 1'
#
loop_
_entity.id
_entity.type
_entity.pdbx_description
1 polymer ?
#
loop_
_entity_poly.entity_id
_entity_poly.type
_entity_poly.pdbx_seq_one_letter_code
_entity_poly.pdbx_strand_id
1 'polypeptide(L)'
;MTMPVRARWQRLPRAVRWPVLTLLALYASYLLLGNLVLNTPLGPAALNRKPDTFSMHWGPGVTWWPGRLALWSVQLQGRSTRNSWNVSAQRMSGQVRLVPLLHRQLLVPELHAFGVRGGMQAAVPDAHAAVVQAPTPSTQVAAAPVTGAAVTPTPTQDKLPVPTTRAEVSASTQTPRQITGASTGTPQSAPAAEVADAPAGVPSTAPAWTLQFDRIVADNVQALTLRQLQIEGNGQVQLGLFKQLRGGPLEIFPSRAVFEAARVHWGKSEVMRNGQLRIEASIARHGAEQARGLAVLQLTDALVAMHGDTAALDVTRNAQGRHTLTTRAGKGRADGELRWVRGALQPGSRLQWRAPLHDSTRVPAALLGELTAQLQVDQNMRLKVSMPEPADAGLTLDADLRVQGRQLPLQALRSLLPRTSGHARLHWQLSSLSWIPALFPDVDWLTLEGDGLVDADLRIDRGQLGAGSRLQVPHVQAQVGVMGHAITGQASADLRVDADANGQLLPALALQMQQFSIAHRDAPTRPFVQGRDLRLDLQTRADARNLSSLRDATRAHLVFANARVPDLRAYNRYLPQQQLRFDGGNGVLSGDLQIEPGGRIGKGGLRIGARAARLQFAGLALRGDVDADLRLQRGDLHAENFSLDASSIQLRNVGFTGPDGQRRDGWWARIVLENTRMQWRQPVGVDGRVRIQVRDLAFLMALYTRDRSIPGWMLRLVDAGQAQLTARAHWRGETVVIDRLQAHNARFQVDARLRLQGNQRSGSLLARWGLLSAAVGLRGDTPEWHLLRAPEWYRAQPDLLP
;
A
#
# COMPACT_ATOMS: atom_id res chain seq x y z
N MET A 1 7.78 -89.47 33.63
CA MET A 1 7.20 -89.49 32.27
C MET A 1 6.40 -88.21 32.03
N THR A 2 6.88 -87.33 31.17
CA THR A 2 6.18 -86.09 30.77
C THR A 2 5.12 -86.40 29.72
N MET A 3 3.84 -86.26 30.07
CA MET A 3 2.75 -86.46 29.10
C MET A 3 2.87 -85.49 27.91
N PRO A 4 2.71 -85.97 26.66
CA PRO A 4 2.75 -85.09 25.49
C PRO A 4 1.63 -84.06 25.54
N VAL A 5 1.91 -82.82 25.13
CA VAL A 5 0.99 -81.67 25.20
C VAL A 5 -0.38 -81.96 24.56
N ARG A 6 -0.40 -82.77 23.49
CA ARG A 6 -1.63 -83.24 22.83
C ARG A 6 -2.60 -83.98 23.78
N ALA A 7 -2.09 -84.79 24.72
CA ALA A 7 -2.92 -85.57 25.64
C ALA A 7 -3.60 -84.71 26.72
N ARG A 8 -2.95 -83.62 27.18
CA ARG A 8 -3.57 -82.66 28.11
C ARG A 8 -4.66 -81.83 27.43
N TRP A 9 -4.41 -81.39 26.19
CA TRP A 9 -5.44 -80.71 25.38
C TRP A 9 -6.68 -81.57 25.14
N GLN A 10 -6.53 -82.90 25.07
CA GLN A 10 -7.65 -83.83 24.90
C GLN A 10 -8.52 -84.07 26.15
N ARG A 11 -8.23 -83.45 27.31
CA ARG A 11 -9.09 -83.51 28.52
C ARG A 11 -9.94 -82.27 28.80
N LEU A 12 -9.68 -81.12 28.15
CA LEU A 12 -10.51 -79.91 28.32
C LEU A 12 -11.94 -80.12 27.75
N PRO A 13 -13.03 -79.61 28.36
CA PRO A 13 -14.36 -79.71 27.77
C PRO A 13 -14.43 -79.01 26.40
N ARG A 14 -15.25 -79.52 25.47
CA ARG A 14 -15.39 -78.95 24.11
C ARG A 14 -15.75 -77.46 24.15
N ALA A 15 -16.58 -77.04 25.11
CA ALA A 15 -16.96 -75.66 25.36
C ALA A 15 -15.78 -74.69 25.62
N VAL A 16 -14.61 -75.18 26.05
CA VAL A 16 -13.40 -74.36 26.26
C VAL A 16 -12.44 -74.48 25.07
N ARG A 17 -12.31 -75.65 24.45
CA ARG A 17 -11.39 -75.83 23.31
C ARG A 17 -11.78 -75.02 22.09
N TRP A 18 -13.07 -75.01 21.74
CA TRP A 18 -13.55 -74.30 20.56
C TRP A 18 -13.28 -72.78 20.64
N PRO A 19 -13.68 -72.04 21.68
CA PRO A 19 -13.36 -70.60 21.75
C PRO A 19 -11.86 -70.30 21.81
N VAL A 20 -11.05 -71.14 22.46
CA VAL A 20 -9.58 -70.97 22.45
C VAL A 20 -8.99 -71.20 21.04
N LEU A 21 -9.46 -72.22 20.32
CA LEU A 21 -9.05 -72.45 18.92
C LEU A 21 -9.55 -71.36 17.98
N THR A 22 -10.77 -70.87 18.15
CA THR A 22 -11.31 -69.73 17.38
C THR A 22 -10.50 -68.46 17.64
N LEU A 23 -10.11 -68.19 18.89
CA LEU A 23 -9.29 -67.03 19.25
C LEU A 23 -7.85 -67.15 18.69
N LEU A 24 -7.24 -68.34 18.78
CA LEU A 24 -5.94 -68.62 18.16
C LEU A 24 -5.99 -68.51 16.62
N ALA A 25 -7.06 -69.02 15.99
CA ALA A 25 -7.26 -68.92 14.55
C ALA A 25 -7.47 -67.46 14.13
N LEU A 26 -8.33 -66.69 14.80
CA LEU A 26 -8.52 -65.25 14.56
C LEU A 26 -7.20 -64.47 14.71
N TYR A 27 -6.39 -64.80 15.72
CA TYR A 27 -5.09 -64.18 15.93
C TYR A 27 -4.07 -64.58 14.85
N ALA A 28 -4.02 -65.85 14.43
CA ALA A 28 -3.17 -66.31 13.34
C ALA A 28 -3.59 -65.70 11.99
N SER A 29 -4.89 -65.61 11.71
CA SER A 29 -5.44 -64.88 10.56
C SER A 29 -5.11 -63.39 10.63
N TYR A 30 -5.17 -62.76 11.80
CA TYR A 30 -4.73 -61.37 12.00
C TYR A 30 -3.25 -61.20 11.67
N LEU A 31 -2.37 -62.07 12.19
CA LEU A 31 -0.93 -62.02 11.89
C LEU A 31 -0.67 -62.19 10.40
N LEU A 32 -1.30 -63.17 9.75
CA LEU A 32 -1.11 -63.43 8.33
C LEU A 32 -1.62 -62.26 7.48
N LEU A 33 -2.87 -61.84 7.65
CA LEU A 33 -3.47 -60.74 6.89
C LEU A 33 -2.79 -59.40 7.17
N GLY A 34 -2.46 -59.12 8.43
CA GLY A 34 -1.78 -57.89 8.84
C GLY A 34 -0.40 -57.76 8.24
N ASN A 35 0.44 -58.81 8.35
CA ASN A 35 1.78 -58.77 7.76
C ASN A 35 1.74 -58.87 6.22
N LEU A 36 0.73 -59.52 5.62
CA LEU A 36 0.52 -59.52 4.18
C LEU A 36 0.15 -58.11 3.67
N VAL A 37 -0.80 -57.41 4.29
CA VAL A 37 -1.14 -56.03 3.91
C VAL A 37 0.04 -55.07 4.10
N LEU A 38 0.85 -55.25 5.15
CA LEU A 38 2.01 -54.38 5.41
C LEU A 38 3.19 -54.58 4.43
N ASN A 39 3.37 -55.77 3.87
CA ASN A 39 4.50 -56.07 2.97
C ASN A 39 4.10 -56.30 1.50
N THR A 40 2.86 -55.97 1.13
CA THR A 40 2.38 -56.00 -0.27
C THR A 40 1.85 -54.64 -0.70
N PRO A 41 1.66 -54.39 -2.01
CA PRO A 41 1.12 -53.12 -2.51
C PRO A 41 -0.27 -52.75 -1.96
N LEU A 42 -0.99 -53.70 -1.36
CA LEU A 42 -2.30 -53.49 -0.73
C LEU A 42 -2.28 -52.42 0.37
N GLY A 43 -1.22 -52.38 1.18
CA GLY A 43 -1.06 -51.39 2.26
C GLY A 43 -0.95 -49.96 1.71
N PRO A 44 0.07 -49.65 0.89
CA PRO A 44 0.23 -48.33 0.28
C PRO A 44 -1.00 -47.91 -0.56
N ALA A 45 -1.59 -48.83 -1.33
CA ALA A 45 -2.80 -48.54 -2.11
C ALA A 45 -4.02 -48.17 -1.24
N ALA A 46 -4.14 -48.75 -0.04
CA ALA A 46 -5.24 -48.44 0.88
C ALA A 46 -5.13 -47.05 1.51
N LEU A 47 -3.91 -46.57 1.81
CA LEU A 47 -3.66 -45.23 2.35
C LEU A 47 -3.60 -44.14 1.26
N ASN A 48 -2.96 -44.42 0.12
CA ASN A 48 -2.63 -43.42 -0.90
C ASN A 48 -3.78 -43.18 -1.89
N ARG A 49 -5.03 -43.10 -1.40
CA ARG A 49 -6.24 -42.91 -2.22
C ARG A 49 -6.33 -41.54 -2.93
N LYS A 50 -5.56 -40.55 -2.48
CA LYS A 50 -5.42 -39.22 -3.08
C LYS A 50 -3.97 -38.73 -2.96
N PRO A 51 -3.04 -39.27 -3.76
CA PRO A 51 -1.60 -39.05 -3.60
C PRO A 51 -1.22 -37.56 -3.64
N ASP A 52 -1.94 -36.75 -4.42
CA ASP A 52 -1.76 -35.29 -4.54
C ASP A 52 -1.93 -34.53 -3.21
N THR A 53 -2.64 -35.12 -2.25
CA THR A 53 -2.91 -34.53 -0.92
C THR A 53 -2.13 -35.20 0.21
N PHE A 54 -1.92 -36.51 0.12
CA PHE A 54 -1.16 -37.31 1.07
C PHE A 54 -0.69 -38.60 0.40
N SER A 55 0.59 -38.93 0.57
CA SER A 55 1.11 -40.25 0.25
C SER A 55 2.09 -40.71 1.32
N MET A 56 1.95 -41.97 1.72
CA MET A 56 2.83 -42.65 2.65
C MET A 56 3.39 -43.92 2.00
N HIS A 57 4.71 -44.08 2.10
CA HIS A 57 5.45 -45.25 1.64
C HIS A 57 6.33 -45.76 2.79
N TRP A 58 6.60 -47.06 2.80
CA TRP A 58 7.51 -47.71 3.74
C TRP A 58 8.14 -48.91 3.04
N GLY A 59 9.27 -49.39 3.58
CA GLY A 59 9.92 -50.63 3.14
C GLY A 59 9.24 -51.85 3.80
N PRO A 60 9.97 -52.71 4.53
CA PRO A 60 9.33 -53.77 5.30
C PRO A 60 8.47 -53.19 6.43
N GLY A 61 7.48 -53.97 6.86
CA GLY A 61 6.60 -53.64 7.98
C GLY A 61 6.15 -54.89 8.73
N VAL A 62 5.90 -54.78 10.03
CA VAL A 62 5.51 -55.93 10.85
C VAL A 62 4.46 -55.55 11.90
N THR A 63 3.52 -56.48 12.14
CA THR A 63 2.57 -56.43 13.26
C THR A 63 2.57 -57.75 14.03
N TRP A 64 2.68 -57.65 15.36
CA TRP A 64 2.66 -58.81 16.28
C TRP A 64 1.51 -58.71 17.30
N TRP A 65 0.76 -57.61 17.32
CA TRP A 65 -0.38 -57.41 18.20
C TRP A 65 -1.38 -56.47 17.54
N PRO A 66 -2.70 -56.69 17.65
CA PRO A 66 -3.73 -55.79 17.12
C PRO A 66 -3.45 -54.30 17.37
N GLY A 67 -3.13 -53.59 16.28
CA GLY A 67 -2.86 -52.16 16.26
C GLY A 67 -1.42 -51.74 16.57
N ARG A 68 -0.51 -52.64 16.98
CA ARG A 68 0.92 -52.34 17.12
C ARG A 68 1.65 -52.61 15.82
N LEU A 69 2.34 -51.59 15.31
CA LEU A 69 3.00 -51.60 14.00
C LEU A 69 4.47 -51.20 14.18
N ALA A 70 5.37 -51.82 13.42
CA ALA A 70 6.73 -51.32 13.22
C ALA A 70 7.04 -51.34 11.71
N LEU A 71 7.50 -50.20 11.19
CA LEU A 71 7.78 -49.92 9.79
C LEU A 71 9.20 -49.40 9.64
N TRP A 72 9.86 -49.71 8.53
CA TRP A 72 11.20 -49.22 8.20
C TRP A 72 11.20 -48.39 6.92
N SER A 73 12.20 -47.54 6.75
CA SER A 73 12.38 -46.67 5.57
C SER A 73 11.10 -45.90 5.21
N VAL A 74 10.47 -45.31 6.23
CA VAL A 74 9.17 -44.65 6.10
C VAL A 74 9.34 -43.28 5.46
N GLN A 75 8.52 -42.97 4.47
CA GLN A 75 8.44 -41.68 3.80
C GLN A 75 6.97 -41.24 3.75
N LEU A 76 6.67 -40.13 4.41
CA LEU A 76 5.37 -39.46 4.38
C LEU A 76 5.55 -38.13 3.66
N GLN A 77 4.59 -37.76 2.83
CA GLN A 77 4.47 -36.42 2.29
C GLN A 77 3.01 -36.05 2.17
N GLY A 78 2.72 -34.75 2.27
CA GLY A 78 1.37 -34.24 2.11
C GLY A 78 1.35 -32.80 1.63
N ARG A 79 0.25 -32.44 0.99
CA ARG A 79 0.03 -31.10 0.46
C ARG A 79 -1.35 -30.61 0.85
N SER A 80 -1.38 -29.35 1.23
CA SER A 80 -2.59 -28.56 1.45
C SER A 80 -2.55 -27.33 0.54
N THR A 81 -3.65 -26.59 0.50
CA THR A 81 -3.75 -25.35 -0.29
C THR A 81 -2.71 -24.27 0.06
N ARG A 82 -2.02 -24.38 1.20
CA ARG A 82 -1.06 -23.38 1.70
C ARG A 82 0.30 -23.93 2.10
N ASN A 83 0.39 -25.20 2.48
CA ASN A 83 1.64 -25.83 2.95
C ASN A 83 1.85 -27.18 2.27
N SER A 84 3.08 -27.44 1.84
CA SER A 84 3.61 -28.79 1.58
C SER A 84 4.42 -29.26 2.78
N TRP A 85 4.46 -30.56 3.03
CA TRP A 85 5.29 -31.14 4.09
C TRP A 85 5.79 -32.53 3.70
N ASN A 86 6.95 -32.91 4.23
CA ASN A 86 7.53 -34.23 4.12
C ASN A 86 8.09 -34.68 5.48
N VAL A 87 8.09 -35.99 5.74
CA VAL A 87 8.71 -36.61 6.90
C VAL A 87 9.27 -37.94 6.45
N SER A 88 10.55 -38.20 6.69
CA SER A 88 11.14 -39.54 6.55
C SER A 88 11.70 -40.01 7.89
N ALA A 89 11.64 -41.31 8.12
CA ALA A 89 12.17 -41.97 9.31
C ALA A 89 12.79 -43.33 8.93
N GLN A 90 13.97 -43.63 9.45
CA GLN A 90 14.61 -44.94 9.23
C GLN A 90 13.80 -46.09 9.83
N ARG A 91 13.17 -45.83 10.99
CA ARG A 91 12.24 -46.74 11.66
C ARG A 91 11.13 -45.95 12.32
N MET A 92 9.91 -46.47 12.29
CA MET A 92 8.75 -45.92 12.99
C MET A 92 7.95 -47.07 13.61
N SER A 93 7.65 -47.01 14.90
CA SER A 93 6.86 -48.01 15.59
C SER A 93 5.88 -47.38 16.57
N GLY A 94 4.63 -47.82 16.59
CA GLY A 94 3.61 -47.22 17.44
C GLY A 94 2.37 -48.08 17.59
N GLN A 95 1.42 -47.60 18.37
CA GLN A 95 0.14 -48.27 18.59
C GLN A 95 -1.03 -47.42 18.09
N VAL A 96 -1.78 -47.95 17.12
CA VAL A 96 -3.05 -47.39 16.65
C VAL A 96 -4.19 -48.03 17.42
N ARG A 97 -5.11 -47.24 17.97
CA ARG A 97 -6.36 -47.76 18.55
C ARG A 97 -7.33 -48.10 17.41
N LEU A 98 -7.73 -49.36 17.31
CA LEU A 98 -8.57 -49.85 16.20
C LEU A 98 -10.05 -49.45 16.32
N VAL A 99 -10.62 -49.44 17.53
CA VAL A 99 -12.06 -49.12 17.75
C VAL A 99 -12.42 -47.66 17.36
N PRO A 100 -11.59 -46.64 17.66
CA PRO A 100 -11.85 -45.27 17.19
C PRO A 100 -11.83 -45.09 15.66
N LEU A 101 -11.17 -45.96 14.90
CA LEU A 101 -11.18 -45.90 13.42
C LEU A 101 -12.58 -46.06 12.83
N LEU A 102 -13.43 -46.88 13.47
CA LEU A 102 -14.85 -47.03 13.11
C LEU A 102 -15.63 -45.70 13.22
N HIS A 103 -15.17 -44.81 14.10
CA HIS A 103 -15.73 -43.49 14.37
C HIS A 103 -14.98 -42.36 13.63
N ARG A 104 -14.15 -42.69 12.63
CA ARG A 104 -13.29 -41.76 11.87
C ARG A 104 -12.28 -40.99 12.74
N GLN A 105 -11.79 -41.63 13.80
CA GLN A 105 -10.76 -41.09 14.67
C GLN A 105 -9.49 -41.93 14.56
N LEU A 106 -8.40 -41.33 14.07
CA LEU A 106 -7.07 -41.93 14.15
C LEU A 106 -6.45 -41.54 15.49
N LEU A 107 -6.56 -42.41 16.50
CA LEU A 107 -5.94 -42.22 17.81
C LEU A 107 -4.66 -43.09 17.91
N VAL A 108 -3.53 -42.41 18.10
CA VAL A 108 -2.19 -43.00 18.26
C VAL A 108 -1.64 -42.52 19.61
N PRO A 109 -1.82 -43.29 20.70
CA PRO A 109 -1.37 -42.85 22.03
C PRO A 109 0.14 -42.72 22.12
N GLU A 110 0.88 -43.55 21.38
CA GLU A 110 2.33 -43.53 21.38
C GLU A 110 2.89 -43.92 20.01
N LEU A 111 3.83 -43.11 19.53
CA LEU A 111 4.56 -43.29 18.27
C LEU A 111 6.04 -43.01 18.50
N HIS A 112 6.89 -44.01 18.31
CA HIS A 112 8.35 -43.89 18.35
C HIS A 112 8.89 -43.83 16.91
N ALA A 113 9.81 -42.92 16.63
CA ALA A 113 10.48 -42.78 15.35
C ALA A 113 11.99 -42.61 15.55
N PHE A 114 12.80 -43.16 14.65
CA PHE A 114 14.25 -43.08 14.71
C PHE A 114 14.82 -42.65 13.36
N GLY A 115 15.85 -41.78 13.39
CA GLY A 115 16.54 -41.31 12.19
C GLY A 115 15.63 -40.42 11.36
N VAL A 116 15.06 -39.39 11.98
CA VAL A 116 13.97 -38.59 11.41
C VAL A 116 14.49 -37.37 10.67
N ARG A 117 13.92 -37.08 9.50
CA ARG A 117 14.07 -35.81 8.78
C ARG A 117 12.67 -35.30 8.40
N GLY A 118 12.30 -34.13 8.90
CA GLY A 118 10.96 -33.56 8.69
C GLY A 118 11.01 -32.13 8.16
N GLY A 119 10.09 -31.78 7.27
CA GLY A 119 10.01 -30.46 6.66
C GLY A 119 8.57 -30.01 6.44
N MET A 120 8.28 -28.74 6.70
CA MET A 120 7.07 -28.05 6.28
C MET A 120 7.44 -26.74 5.60
N GLN A 121 6.92 -26.52 4.41
CA GLN A 121 7.16 -25.34 3.57
C GLN A 121 5.83 -24.74 3.11
N ALA A 122 5.86 -23.51 2.60
CA ALA A 122 4.70 -22.95 1.92
C ALA A 122 4.51 -23.70 0.59
N ALA A 123 3.26 -24.05 0.25
CA ALA A 123 2.94 -24.65 -1.02
C ALA A 123 3.16 -23.63 -2.14
N VAL A 124 4.15 -23.86 -3.00
CA VAL A 124 4.27 -23.16 -4.28
C VAL A 124 3.06 -23.55 -5.13
N PRO A 125 2.36 -22.61 -5.80
CA PRO A 125 1.37 -22.95 -6.82
C PRO A 125 2.07 -23.62 -8.00
N ASP A 126 1.58 -24.76 -8.49
CA ASP A 126 2.24 -25.46 -9.59
C ASP A 126 2.15 -24.68 -10.90
N ALA A 127 3.27 -24.12 -11.34
CA ALA A 127 3.41 -23.55 -12.68
C ALA A 127 3.37 -24.60 -13.81
N HIS A 128 3.26 -25.89 -13.48
CA HIS A 128 3.35 -27.02 -14.41
C HIS A 128 1.99 -27.57 -14.87
N ALA A 129 0.86 -26.99 -14.46
CA ALA A 129 -0.45 -27.32 -15.04
C ALA A 129 -0.68 -26.72 -16.45
N ALA A 130 0.24 -25.87 -16.92
CA ALA A 130 0.20 -25.22 -18.23
C ALA A 130 1.14 -25.86 -19.27
N VAL A 131 1.23 -27.19 -19.28
CA VAL A 131 1.74 -27.94 -20.44
C VAL A 131 0.65 -28.92 -20.88
N VAL A 132 -0.31 -28.39 -21.63
CA VAL A 132 -1.19 -29.23 -22.45
C VAL A 132 -0.27 -29.95 -23.44
N GLN A 133 -0.32 -31.28 -23.43
CA GLN A 133 0.45 -32.11 -24.35
C GLN A 133 0.08 -31.75 -25.79
N ALA A 134 1.05 -31.23 -26.54
CA ALA A 134 0.93 -31.14 -27.99
C ALA A 134 0.93 -32.58 -28.55
N PRO A 135 -0.09 -33.00 -29.33
CA PRO A 135 -0.09 -34.32 -29.91
C PRO A 135 0.99 -34.43 -30.99
N THR A 136 1.87 -35.41 -30.87
CA THR A 136 2.83 -35.79 -31.91
C THR A 136 2.10 -36.23 -33.18
N PRO A 137 2.45 -35.73 -34.37
CA PRO A 137 1.77 -36.10 -35.60
C PRO A 137 2.16 -37.52 -36.03
N SER A 138 1.19 -38.44 -36.02
CA SER A 138 1.32 -39.75 -36.65
C SER A 138 0.99 -39.64 -38.15
N THR A 139 1.99 -39.89 -39.00
CA THR A 139 1.83 -39.92 -40.46
C THR A 139 0.86 -41.03 -40.89
N GLN A 140 -0.20 -40.67 -41.61
CA GLN A 140 -0.86 -41.60 -42.53
C GLN A 140 -1.39 -40.88 -43.78
N VAL A 141 -1.30 -41.57 -44.91
CA VAL A 141 -1.46 -41.05 -46.27
C VAL A 141 -2.79 -41.52 -46.84
N ALA A 142 -3.56 -40.63 -47.51
CA ALA A 142 -4.13 -40.88 -48.84
C ALA A 142 -5.07 -39.76 -49.36
N ALA A 143 -4.90 -39.45 -50.65
CA ALA A 143 -5.90 -39.01 -51.62
C ALA A 143 -6.58 -37.62 -51.52
N ALA A 144 -6.60 -36.96 -52.69
CA ALA A 144 -7.25 -35.69 -53.04
C ALA A 144 -8.63 -35.98 -53.72
N PRO A 145 -9.38 -35.05 -54.39
CA PRO A 145 -8.96 -33.74 -54.88
C PRO A 145 -9.93 -32.54 -54.76
N VAL A 146 -9.33 -31.42 -55.17
CA VAL A 146 -9.79 -30.04 -55.36
C VAL A 146 -11.05 -29.86 -56.23
N THR A 147 -11.91 -28.92 -55.84
CA THR A 147 -12.68 -27.97 -56.68
C THR A 147 -13.35 -26.95 -55.74
N GLY A 148 -13.56 -25.67 -56.04
CA GLY A 148 -13.20 -24.84 -57.20
C GLY A 148 -14.04 -23.54 -57.19
N ALA A 149 -13.43 -22.40 -57.51
CA ALA A 149 -14.07 -21.10 -57.80
C ALA A 149 -14.86 -20.32 -56.70
N ALA A 150 -14.24 -19.20 -56.31
CA ALA A 150 -14.76 -17.86 -56.04
C ALA A 150 -16.26 -17.50 -56.29
N VAL A 151 -16.74 -16.49 -55.53
CA VAL A 151 -17.29 -15.17 -55.97
C VAL A 151 -18.21 -14.56 -54.89
N THR A 152 -17.92 -13.33 -54.47
CA THR A 152 -18.85 -12.39 -53.79
C THR A 152 -19.52 -11.53 -54.87
N PRO A 153 -20.81 -11.11 -54.75
CA PRO A 153 -21.15 -9.95 -53.91
C PRO A 153 -22.58 -9.94 -53.27
N THR A 154 -22.79 -8.99 -52.36
CA THR A 154 -24.09 -8.56 -51.79
C THR A 154 -24.99 -7.89 -52.86
N PRO A 155 -26.34 -7.83 -52.68
CA PRO A 155 -26.94 -6.56 -52.24
C PRO A 155 -28.29 -6.60 -51.44
N THR A 156 -28.38 -5.76 -50.40
CA THR A 156 -29.41 -4.69 -50.18
C THR A 156 -30.88 -4.98 -49.73
N GLN A 157 -31.34 -4.18 -48.72
CA GLN A 157 -32.74 -3.73 -48.41
C GLN A 157 -33.77 -4.73 -47.83
N ASP A 158 -34.80 -4.37 -47.02
CA ASP A 158 -35.21 -3.11 -46.34
C ASP A 158 -36.25 -3.40 -45.20
N LYS A 159 -36.76 -2.34 -44.53
CA LYS A 159 -38.01 -2.16 -43.74
C LYS A 159 -38.08 -2.44 -42.23
N LEU A 160 -38.33 -1.34 -41.51
CA LEU A 160 -39.05 -1.21 -40.22
C LEU A 160 -40.59 -1.26 -40.43
N PRO A 161 -41.45 -1.49 -39.39
CA PRO A 161 -41.90 -0.39 -38.51
C PRO A 161 -42.19 -0.72 -37.00
N VAL A 162 -42.54 0.33 -36.25
CA VAL A 162 -42.58 0.57 -34.78
C VAL A 162 -43.64 1.71 -34.54
N PRO A 163 -44.36 1.90 -33.38
CA PRO A 163 -44.10 1.54 -31.96
C PRO A 163 -45.30 0.99 -31.12
N THR A 164 -45.10 0.71 -29.82
CA THR A 164 -46.00 0.97 -28.64
C THR A 164 -45.26 0.57 -27.33
N THR A 165 -45.44 1.13 -26.13
CA THR A 165 -45.95 2.43 -25.63
C THR A 165 -45.27 2.72 -24.29
N ARG A 166 -45.05 4.00 -23.94
CA ARG A 166 -44.53 4.43 -22.63
C ARG A 166 -45.65 5.15 -21.86
N ALA A 167 -45.85 4.82 -20.58
CA ALA A 167 -46.76 5.53 -19.70
C ALA A 167 -46.01 6.07 -18.47
N GLU A 168 -46.20 7.35 -18.18
CA GLU A 168 -45.89 7.97 -16.89
C GLU A 168 -47.10 7.82 -15.95
N VAL A 169 -46.95 8.16 -14.66
CA VAL A 169 -47.73 9.23 -13.98
C VAL A 169 -47.66 9.13 -12.44
N SER A 170 -47.57 10.32 -11.83
CA SER A 170 -47.95 10.72 -10.45
C SER A 170 -47.03 10.51 -9.24
N ALA A 171 -47.03 11.58 -8.45
CA ALA A 171 -46.50 11.70 -7.10
C ALA A 171 -47.56 12.32 -6.16
N SER A 172 -47.47 12.02 -4.87
CA SER A 172 -48.11 12.71 -3.73
C SER A 172 -47.34 12.24 -2.48
N THR A 173 -46.74 13.06 -1.61
CA THR A 173 -47.17 14.27 -0.87
C THR A 173 -48.24 13.98 0.19
N GLN A 174 -47.81 13.73 1.44
CA GLN A 174 -48.42 14.29 2.66
C GLN A 174 -47.56 14.05 3.93
N THR A 175 -47.80 14.84 4.97
CA THR A 175 -46.96 14.99 6.18
C THR A 175 -47.85 14.89 7.47
N PRO A 176 -47.40 15.17 8.71
CA PRO A 176 -47.28 14.16 9.77
C PRO A 176 -48.30 14.28 10.92
N ARG A 177 -48.41 13.23 11.76
CA ARG A 177 -48.97 13.32 13.13
C ARG A 177 -48.26 12.40 14.15
N GLN A 178 -47.59 13.02 15.12
CA GLN A 178 -47.79 12.91 16.59
C GLN A 178 -48.89 11.92 17.08
N ILE A 179 -48.85 11.25 18.25
CA ILE A 179 -48.28 11.57 19.57
C ILE A 179 -47.99 10.27 20.41
N THR A 180 -47.07 10.33 21.38
CA THR A 180 -46.97 9.59 22.68
C THR A 180 -47.23 8.08 22.80
N GLY A 181 -46.29 7.40 23.48
CA GLY A 181 -46.54 6.16 24.23
C GLY A 181 -45.26 5.64 24.89
N ALA A 182 -45.17 5.68 26.23
CA ALA A 182 -44.03 5.15 26.97
C ALA A 182 -44.29 3.71 27.44
N SER A 183 -43.35 2.80 27.20
CA SER A 183 -43.26 1.54 27.94
C SER A 183 -41.81 1.04 28.02
N THR A 184 -41.50 0.41 29.14
CA THR A 184 -40.19 -0.15 29.49
C THR A 184 -39.99 -1.56 28.90
N GLY A 185 -38.80 -1.84 28.35
CA GLY A 185 -38.40 -3.22 28.04
C GLY A 185 -37.06 -3.34 27.31
N THR A 186 -36.09 -3.99 27.98
CA THR A 186 -34.91 -4.74 27.46
C THR A 186 -34.13 -4.24 26.22
N PRO A 187 -32.79 -4.13 26.27
CA PRO A 187 -31.99 -3.77 25.10
C PRO A 187 -31.96 -4.91 24.06
N GLN A 188 -32.69 -4.70 22.96
CA GLN A 188 -32.68 -5.60 21.80
C GLN A 188 -31.54 -5.22 20.83
N SER A 189 -30.84 -6.23 20.33
CA SER A 189 -29.66 -6.08 19.47
C SER A 189 -29.95 -5.32 18.18
N ALA A 190 -29.02 -4.44 17.78
CA ALA A 190 -29.09 -3.74 16.50
C ALA A 190 -29.00 -4.72 15.30
N PRO A 191 -29.74 -4.47 14.19
CA PRO A 191 -29.65 -5.31 13.00
C PRO A 191 -28.30 -5.13 12.29
N ALA A 192 -27.69 -6.23 11.89
CA ALA A 192 -26.51 -6.21 11.03
C ALA A 192 -26.88 -5.72 9.64
N ALA A 193 -26.06 -4.84 9.06
CA ALA A 193 -26.19 -4.46 7.65
C ALA A 193 -25.93 -5.68 6.76
N GLU A 194 -26.77 -5.88 5.74
CA GLU A 194 -26.56 -6.91 4.72
C GLU A 194 -25.25 -6.63 3.97
N VAL A 195 -24.23 -7.44 4.25
CA VAL A 195 -23.07 -7.57 3.38
C VAL A 195 -23.49 -8.50 2.24
N ALA A 196 -23.41 -8.00 1.00
CA ALA A 196 -23.76 -8.77 -0.19
C ALA A 196 -22.98 -10.11 -0.21
N ASP A 197 -23.72 -11.21 -0.33
CA ASP A 197 -23.24 -12.56 -0.11
C ASP A 197 -22.26 -12.98 -1.23
N ALA A 198 -20.96 -12.96 -0.93
CA ALA A 198 -19.96 -13.64 -1.75
C ALA A 198 -20.11 -15.15 -1.48
N PRO A 199 -20.27 -16.00 -2.51
CA PRO A 199 -20.84 -17.35 -2.35
C PRO A 199 -20.06 -18.18 -1.32
N ALA A 200 -20.66 -18.34 -0.14
CA ALA A 200 -20.13 -19.16 0.92
C ALA A 200 -20.04 -20.61 0.43
N GLY A 201 -18.81 -21.15 0.36
CA GLY A 201 -18.59 -22.52 -0.08
C GLY A 201 -19.37 -23.50 0.78
N VAL A 202 -20.24 -24.29 0.13
CA VAL A 202 -21.22 -25.20 0.79
C VAL A 202 -20.54 -26.01 1.91
N PRO A 203 -21.03 -25.95 3.16
CA PRO A 203 -20.43 -26.70 4.26
C PRO A 203 -20.55 -28.21 3.97
N SER A 204 -19.39 -28.88 3.92
CA SER A 204 -19.32 -30.31 3.59
C SER A 204 -19.99 -31.16 4.66
N THR A 205 -21.17 -31.70 4.35
CA THR A 205 -22.05 -32.47 5.25
C THR A 205 -21.50 -33.82 5.72
N ALA A 206 -20.39 -34.29 5.16
CA ALA A 206 -19.79 -35.56 5.57
C ALA A 206 -18.83 -35.39 6.78
N PRO A 207 -18.95 -36.19 7.87
CA PRO A 207 -18.06 -36.08 9.03
C PRO A 207 -16.57 -36.15 8.69
N ALA A 208 -15.80 -35.17 9.17
CA ALA A 208 -14.36 -35.07 9.00
C ALA A 208 -13.60 -36.02 9.95
N TRP A 209 -12.45 -36.53 9.50
CA TRP A 209 -11.56 -37.32 10.35
C TRP A 209 -10.90 -36.45 11.43
N THR A 210 -10.76 -37.00 12.63
CA THR A 210 -9.87 -36.47 13.67
C THR A 210 -8.59 -37.30 13.74
N LEU A 211 -7.46 -36.62 13.86
CA LEU A 211 -6.14 -37.21 14.04
C LEU A 211 -5.64 -36.78 15.41
N GLN A 212 -5.31 -37.73 16.28
CA GLN A 212 -4.81 -37.46 17.62
C GLN A 212 -3.59 -38.33 17.89
N PHE A 213 -2.47 -37.66 18.16
CA PHE A 213 -1.21 -38.28 18.54
C PHE A 213 -0.86 -37.74 19.93
N ASP A 214 -1.07 -38.55 20.96
CA ASP A 214 -0.88 -38.09 22.35
C ASP A 214 0.61 -37.87 22.65
N ARG A 215 1.46 -38.77 22.12
CA ARG A 215 2.92 -38.70 22.27
C ARG A 215 3.64 -39.30 21.05
N ILE A 216 4.32 -38.45 20.29
CA ILE A 216 5.31 -38.83 19.27
C ILE A 216 6.69 -38.60 19.87
N VAL A 217 7.50 -39.65 20.02
CA VAL A 217 8.92 -39.57 20.39
C VAL A 217 9.75 -39.82 19.14
N ALA A 218 10.61 -38.88 18.77
CA ALA A 218 11.51 -38.99 17.64
C ALA A 218 12.95 -38.84 18.13
N ASP A 219 13.73 -39.91 18.02
CA ASP A 219 15.15 -39.98 18.34
C ASP A 219 15.99 -39.85 17.07
N ASN A 220 17.21 -39.32 17.20
CA ASN A 220 18.12 -39.08 16.07
C ASN A 220 17.40 -38.26 14.97
N VAL A 221 16.84 -37.12 15.37
CA VAL A 221 16.22 -36.15 14.45
C VAL A 221 17.35 -35.34 13.81
N GLN A 222 17.63 -35.64 12.54
CA GLN A 222 18.79 -35.14 11.82
C GLN A 222 18.54 -33.77 11.18
N ALA A 223 17.29 -33.51 10.78
CA ALA A 223 16.88 -32.24 10.18
C ALA A 223 15.40 -31.95 10.47
N LEU A 224 15.11 -30.70 10.86
CA LEU A 224 13.77 -30.11 10.89
C LEU A 224 13.74 -28.82 10.07
N THR A 225 12.84 -28.73 9.10
CA THR A 225 12.58 -27.51 8.33
C THR A 225 11.18 -26.97 8.63
N LEU A 226 11.07 -25.70 9.01
CA LEU A 226 9.82 -24.98 9.22
C LEU A 226 9.86 -23.63 8.49
N ARG A 227 9.31 -23.60 7.28
CA ARG A 227 9.29 -22.46 6.35
C ARG A 227 10.69 -21.98 5.97
N GLN A 228 11.21 -20.99 6.69
CA GLN A 228 12.56 -20.43 6.50
C GLN A 228 13.56 -20.96 7.54
N LEU A 229 13.09 -21.50 8.66
CA LEU A 229 13.93 -22.07 9.70
C LEU A 229 14.33 -23.49 9.31
N GLN A 230 15.62 -23.82 9.34
CA GLN A 230 16.13 -25.17 9.19
C GLN A 230 17.10 -25.47 10.34
N ILE A 231 16.85 -26.54 11.07
CA ILE A 231 17.64 -27.02 12.20
C ILE A 231 18.20 -28.38 11.81
N GLU A 232 19.52 -28.51 11.78
CA GLU A 232 20.23 -29.78 11.58
C GLU A 232 21.05 -30.10 12.82
N GLY A 233 21.25 -31.38 13.14
CA GLY A 233 22.07 -31.79 14.28
C GLY A 233 21.61 -33.12 14.86
N ASN A 234 21.99 -33.40 16.10
CA ASN A 234 21.54 -34.59 16.82
C ASN A 234 20.36 -34.22 17.71
N GLY A 235 19.14 -34.36 17.18
CA GLY A 235 17.92 -33.99 17.87
C GLY A 235 17.16 -35.13 18.55
N GLN A 236 16.45 -34.78 19.62
CA GLN A 236 15.34 -35.54 20.21
C GLN A 236 14.09 -34.66 20.23
N VAL A 237 12.95 -35.18 19.80
CA VAL A 237 11.67 -34.44 19.75
C VAL A 237 10.57 -35.28 20.36
N GLN A 238 9.90 -34.73 21.38
CA GLN A 238 8.62 -35.21 21.88
C GLN A 238 7.52 -34.25 21.44
N LEU A 239 6.61 -34.71 20.57
CA LEU A 239 5.52 -33.91 20.00
C LEU A 239 4.16 -34.56 20.29
N GLY A 240 3.22 -33.81 20.83
CA GLY A 240 1.81 -34.21 20.92
C GLY A 240 0.93 -33.27 20.09
N LEU A 241 -0.03 -33.81 19.34
CA LEU A 241 -0.90 -32.98 18.50
C LEU A 241 -2.30 -33.57 18.30
N PHE A 242 -3.27 -32.68 18.14
CA PHE A 242 -4.61 -32.99 17.66
C PHE A 242 -4.92 -32.16 16.41
N LYS A 243 -5.46 -32.80 15.38
CA LYS A 243 -5.89 -32.14 14.14
C LYS A 243 -7.21 -32.71 13.63
N GLN A 244 -8.21 -31.86 13.48
CA GLN A 244 -9.40 -32.17 12.70
C GLN A 244 -9.18 -31.79 11.23
N LEU A 245 -9.48 -32.71 10.30
CA LEU A 245 -9.35 -32.47 8.86
C LEU A 245 -10.45 -31.52 8.32
N ARG A 246 -10.39 -31.21 7.02
CA ARG A 246 -11.34 -30.30 6.32
C ARG A 246 -11.47 -28.91 6.97
N GLY A 247 -10.32 -28.30 7.31
CA GLY A 247 -10.28 -26.95 7.87
C GLY A 247 -10.54 -26.87 9.39
N GLY A 248 -10.90 -27.98 10.04
CA GLY A 248 -11.13 -28.04 11.49
C GLY A 248 -9.90 -27.69 12.35
N PRO A 249 -10.09 -27.55 13.67
CA PRO A 249 -9.06 -27.06 14.60
C PRO A 249 -7.76 -27.87 14.62
N LEU A 250 -6.67 -27.19 14.97
CA LEU A 250 -5.35 -27.73 15.30
C LEU A 250 -5.03 -27.39 16.76
N GLU A 251 -4.36 -28.32 17.45
CA GLU A 251 -3.81 -28.13 18.79
C GLU A 251 -2.44 -28.81 18.85
N ILE A 252 -1.47 -28.19 19.51
CA ILE A 252 -0.17 -28.78 19.83
C ILE A 252 -0.11 -28.91 21.35
N PHE A 253 -0.09 -30.15 21.84
CA PHE A 253 0.07 -30.44 23.27
C PHE A 253 1.48 -30.04 23.74
N PRO A 254 1.75 -29.96 25.06
CA PRO A 254 3.09 -29.69 25.59
C PRO A 254 4.15 -30.60 24.96
N SER A 255 4.98 -29.99 24.11
CA SER A 255 5.95 -30.64 23.23
C SER A 255 7.34 -30.08 23.52
N ARG A 256 8.36 -30.92 23.38
CA ARG A 256 9.76 -30.56 23.66
C ARG A 256 10.66 -31.03 22.53
N ALA A 257 11.58 -30.19 22.10
CA ALA A 257 12.66 -30.52 21.20
C ALA A 257 14.00 -30.12 21.85
N VAL A 258 14.99 -30.99 21.77
CA VAL A 258 16.36 -30.73 22.21
C VAL A 258 17.29 -31.12 21.07
N PHE A 259 18.18 -30.22 20.66
CA PHE A 259 19.21 -30.50 19.67
C PHE A 259 20.60 -30.21 20.25
N GLU A 260 21.48 -31.20 20.14
CA GLU A 260 22.90 -31.07 20.43
C GLU A 260 23.68 -30.88 19.13
N ALA A 261 24.76 -30.09 19.18
CA ALA A 261 25.60 -29.70 18.04
C ALA A 261 24.78 -29.14 16.84
N ALA A 262 23.72 -28.39 17.12
CA ALA A 262 22.79 -27.87 16.14
C ALA A 262 23.43 -26.83 15.20
N ARG A 263 23.14 -26.96 13.91
CA ARG A 263 23.28 -25.90 12.91
C ARG A 263 21.89 -25.37 12.57
N VAL A 264 21.69 -24.08 12.77
CA VAL A 264 20.43 -23.40 12.50
C VAL A 264 20.63 -22.42 11.36
N HIS A 265 19.78 -22.53 10.36
CA HIS A 265 19.73 -21.65 9.19
C HIS A 265 18.41 -20.89 9.17
N TRP A 266 18.47 -19.64 8.74
CA TRP A 266 17.30 -18.83 8.39
C TRP A 266 17.38 -18.44 6.91
N GLY A 267 16.55 -19.07 6.08
CA GLY A 267 16.62 -18.94 4.62
C GLY A 267 17.92 -19.53 4.07
N LYS A 268 18.86 -18.66 3.66
CA LYS A 268 20.19 -19.04 3.16
C LYS A 268 21.33 -18.76 4.14
N SER A 269 21.06 -18.16 5.29
CA SER A 269 22.08 -17.73 6.26
C SER A 269 22.20 -18.74 7.41
N GLU A 270 23.40 -19.25 7.67
CA GLU A 270 23.73 -19.94 8.94
C GLU A 270 23.68 -18.89 10.06
N VAL A 271 22.77 -19.06 11.03
CA VAL A 271 22.62 -18.15 12.18
C VAL A 271 23.25 -18.72 13.45
N MET A 272 23.31 -20.04 13.59
CA MET A 272 23.98 -20.74 14.69
C MET A 272 24.64 -22.02 14.19
N ARG A 273 25.77 -22.40 14.77
CA ARG A 273 26.50 -23.64 14.52
C ARG A 273 26.97 -24.26 15.82
N ASN A 274 27.10 -25.59 15.85
CA ASN A 274 27.54 -26.36 17.02
C ASN A 274 26.78 -26.02 18.33
N GLY A 275 25.53 -25.54 18.22
CA GLY A 275 24.79 -25.01 19.37
C GLY A 275 23.91 -26.05 20.07
N GLN A 276 23.57 -25.77 21.31
CA GLN A 276 22.51 -26.43 22.05
C GLN A 276 21.22 -25.63 21.89
N LEU A 277 20.12 -26.29 21.54
CA LEU A 277 18.81 -25.68 21.34
C LEU A 277 17.74 -26.50 22.05
N ARG A 278 17.10 -25.92 23.06
CA ARG A 278 15.92 -26.49 23.74
C ARG A 278 14.71 -25.63 23.43
N ILE A 279 13.69 -26.24 22.84
CA ILE A 279 12.39 -25.64 22.57
C ILE A 279 11.36 -26.45 23.34
N GLU A 280 10.59 -25.80 24.20
CA GLU A 280 9.39 -26.35 24.81
C GLU A 280 8.21 -25.49 24.34
N ALA A 281 7.14 -26.09 23.82
CA ALA A 281 6.02 -25.33 23.25
C ALA A 281 4.69 -26.10 23.33
N SER A 282 3.61 -25.35 23.54
CA SER A 282 2.23 -25.80 23.33
C SER A 282 1.47 -24.71 22.57
N ILE A 283 0.47 -25.12 21.78
CA ILE A 283 -0.40 -24.22 21.04
C ILE A 283 -1.84 -24.63 21.30
N ALA A 284 -2.60 -23.73 21.93
CA ALA A 284 -3.99 -23.97 22.27
C ALA A 284 -4.83 -24.29 21.02
N ARG A 285 -5.90 -25.07 21.23
CA ARG A 285 -6.80 -25.52 20.16
C ARG A 285 -7.40 -24.32 19.41
N HIS A 286 -7.13 -24.22 18.12
CA HIS A 286 -7.62 -23.12 17.29
C HIS A 286 -8.03 -23.57 15.88
N GLY A 287 -9.12 -22.98 15.40
CA GLY A 287 -9.54 -23.03 13.99
C GLY A 287 -8.72 -22.08 13.13
N ALA A 288 -8.69 -22.31 11.82
CA ALA A 288 -7.97 -21.43 10.90
C ALA A 288 -8.53 -20.00 10.88
N GLU A 289 -9.82 -19.79 11.15
CA GLU A 289 -10.42 -18.45 11.27
C GLU A 289 -9.88 -17.66 12.49
N GLN A 290 -9.56 -18.35 13.59
CA GLN A 290 -9.21 -17.71 14.86
C GLN A 290 -7.77 -17.17 14.91
N ALA A 291 -6.82 -17.89 14.31
CA ALA A 291 -5.43 -17.47 14.24
C ALA A 291 -4.74 -18.00 12.96
N ARG A 292 -4.03 -17.11 12.26
CA ARG A 292 -3.21 -17.43 11.08
C ARG A 292 -1.83 -16.81 11.18
N GLY A 293 -0.82 -17.50 10.65
CA GLY A 293 0.56 -16.99 10.61
C GLY A 293 1.08 -16.62 12.01
N LEU A 294 1.61 -15.40 12.17
CA LEU A 294 2.12 -14.91 13.44
C LEU A 294 1.04 -14.75 14.53
N ALA A 295 -0.25 -14.68 14.19
CA ALA A 295 -1.33 -14.62 15.18
C ALA A 295 -1.39 -15.90 16.05
N VAL A 296 -0.90 -17.04 15.54
CA VAL A 296 -0.86 -18.31 16.31
C VAL A 296 -0.03 -18.14 17.59
N LEU A 297 0.98 -17.26 17.60
CA LEU A 297 1.79 -16.97 18.78
C LEU A 297 0.98 -16.30 19.92
N GLN A 298 -0.18 -15.70 19.65
CA GLN A 298 -1.10 -15.25 20.71
C GLN A 298 -1.79 -16.42 21.45
N LEU A 299 -1.73 -17.62 20.88
CA LEU A 299 -2.27 -18.88 21.43
C LEU A 299 -1.16 -19.88 21.78
N THR A 300 0.10 -19.47 21.70
CA THR A 300 1.27 -20.29 22.01
C THR A 300 1.82 -19.94 23.39
N ASP A 301 2.16 -20.97 24.15
CA ASP A 301 3.07 -20.88 25.30
C ASP A 301 4.37 -21.58 24.89
N ALA A 302 5.52 -20.94 25.08
CA ALA A 302 6.81 -21.46 24.64
C ALA A 302 7.98 -21.02 25.52
N LEU A 303 8.99 -21.86 25.60
CA LEU A 303 10.32 -21.58 26.13
C LEU A 303 11.34 -21.96 25.06
N VAL A 304 12.21 -21.03 24.70
CA VAL A 304 13.33 -21.27 23.80
C VAL A 304 14.62 -20.92 24.54
N ALA A 305 15.41 -21.94 24.87
CA ALA A 305 16.76 -21.78 25.40
C ALA A 305 17.78 -22.14 24.31
N MET A 306 18.79 -21.29 24.13
CA MET A 306 19.85 -21.50 23.15
C MET A 306 21.22 -21.15 23.73
N HIS A 307 22.22 -21.94 23.36
CA HIS A 307 23.61 -21.70 23.69
C HIS A 307 24.50 -22.20 22.54
N GLY A 308 25.25 -21.33 21.86
CA GLY A 308 26.09 -21.81 20.76
C GLY A 308 26.87 -20.74 20.04
N ASP A 309 27.74 -21.21 19.14
CA ASP A 309 28.48 -20.33 18.25
C ASP A 309 27.54 -19.77 17.18
N THR A 310 27.66 -18.49 16.85
CA THR A 310 26.93 -17.86 15.75
C THR A 310 27.88 -17.43 14.64
N ALA A 311 27.32 -17.16 13.46
CA ALA A 311 28.05 -16.47 12.41
C ALA A 311 28.70 -15.17 12.95
N ALA A 312 29.87 -14.84 12.42
CA ALA A 312 30.37 -13.47 12.43
C ALA A 312 29.63 -12.67 11.34
N LEU A 313 29.73 -11.34 11.42
CA LEU A 313 29.12 -10.44 10.46
C LEU A 313 30.22 -9.86 9.56
N ASP A 314 30.10 -10.09 8.25
CA ASP A 314 30.89 -9.36 7.25
C ASP A 314 30.16 -8.06 6.89
N VAL A 315 30.87 -6.95 7.03
CA VAL A 315 30.55 -5.67 6.41
C VAL A 315 31.13 -5.73 5.00
N THR A 316 30.26 -5.86 4.00
CA THR A 316 30.64 -5.72 2.59
C THR A 316 30.30 -4.30 2.15
N ARG A 317 31.24 -3.58 1.53
CA ARG A 317 30.95 -2.32 0.81
C ARG A 317 30.85 -2.64 -0.68
N ASN A 318 29.70 -2.37 -1.30
CA ASN A 318 29.53 -2.55 -2.75
C ASN A 318 30.22 -1.42 -3.53
N ALA A 319 30.31 -1.55 -4.86
CA ALA A 319 30.93 -0.55 -5.74
C ALA A 319 30.27 0.85 -5.73
N GLN A 320 29.07 0.98 -5.13
CA GLN A 320 28.35 2.24 -4.94
C GLN A 320 28.55 2.84 -3.53
N GLY A 321 29.44 2.26 -2.72
CA GLY A 321 29.68 2.67 -1.34
C GLY A 321 28.68 2.11 -0.32
N ARG A 322 27.72 1.28 -0.74
CA ARG A 322 26.68 0.75 0.15
C ARG A 322 27.20 -0.39 1.01
N HIS A 323 27.06 -0.22 2.32
CA HIS A 323 27.34 -1.26 3.30
C HIS A 323 26.20 -2.27 3.40
N THR A 324 26.51 -3.56 3.31
CA THR A 324 25.55 -4.63 3.63
C THR A 324 26.18 -5.61 4.61
N LEU A 325 25.40 -6.03 5.62
CA LEU A 325 25.79 -7.06 6.56
C LEU A 325 25.42 -8.44 6.02
N THR A 326 26.39 -9.34 5.97
CA THR A 326 26.18 -10.75 5.63
C THR A 326 26.73 -11.65 6.74
N THR A 327 26.14 -12.84 6.88
CA THR A 327 26.60 -13.86 7.82
C THR A 327 27.80 -14.61 7.25
N ARG A 328 28.93 -14.66 7.97
CA ARG A 328 30.09 -15.49 7.64
C ARG A 328 30.36 -16.54 8.73
N ALA A 329 31.06 -17.61 8.38
CA ALA A 329 31.60 -18.54 9.39
C ALA A 329 32.52 -17.77 10.36
N GLY A 330 32.23 -17.83 11.67
CA GLY A 330 32.93 -17.02 12.65
C GLY A 330 32.75 -17.50 14.09
N LYS A 331 33.26 -16.71 15.03
CA LYS A 331 33.26 -16.98 16.48
C LYS A 331 32.27 -16.09 17.24
N GLY A 332 31.11 -15.81 16.64
CA GLY A 332 30.01 -15.18 17.38
C GLY A 332 29.45 -16.14 18.42
N ARG A 333 28.64 -15.65 19.36
CA ARG A 333 28.01 -16.47 20.40
C ARG A 333 26.63 -15.94 20.76
N ALA A 334 25.67 -16.84 20.90
CA ALA A 334 24.36 -16.56 21.49
C ALA A 334 24.18 -17.40 22.76
N ASP A 335 23.65 -16.78 23.81
CA ASP A 335 23.25 -17.42 25.07
C ASP A 335 21.95 -16.80 25.57
N GLY A 336 20.96 -17.63 25.93
CA GLY A 336 19.75 -17.11 26.54
C GLY A 336 18.62 -18.11 26.70
N GLU A 337 17.60 -17.65 27.40
CA GLU A 337 16.28 -18.30 27.49
C GLU A 337 15.19 -17.23 27.31
N LEU A 338 14.33 -17.43 26.32
CA LEU A 338 13.14 -16.62 26.09
C LEU A 338 11.89 -17.42 26.47
N ARG A 339 11.08 -16.86 27.37
CA ARG A 339 9.80 -17.42 27.79
C ARG A 339 8.67 -16.57 27.24
N TRP A 340 7.70 -17.22 26.63
CA TRP A 340 6.58 -16.63 25.92
C TRP A 340 5.29 -17.28 26.39
N VAL A 341 4.27 -16.48 26.70
CA VAL A 341 2.92 -16.94 27.04
C VAL A 341 1.93 -16.02 26.35
N ARG A 342 1.09 -16.58 25.48
CA ARG A 342 -0.06 -15.93 24.83
C ARG A 342 0.17 -14.46 24.42
N GLY A 343 1.17 -14.20 23.58
CA GLY A 343 1.45 -12.84 23.07
C GLY A 343 2.42 -11.98 23.88
N ALA A 344 2.93 -12.47 25.02
CA ALA A 344 3.82 -11.71 25.90
C ALA A 344 5.07 -12.49 26.30
N LEU A 345 6.22 -11.81 26.32
CA LEU A 345 7.42 -12.34 26.97
C LEU A 345 7.24 -12.36 28.50
N GLN A 346 7.84 -13.34 29.18
CA GLN A 346 7.70 -13.51 30.63
C GLN A 346 8.94 -13.00 31.39
N PRO A 347 8.77 -12.56 32.65
CA PRO A 347 9.88 -12.15 33.50
C PRO A 347 10.98 -13.22 33.61
N GLY A 348 12.22 -12.77 33.69
CA GLY A 348 13.41 -13.63 33.67
C GLY A 348 13.82 -14.10 32.26
N SER A 349 13.12 -13.70 31.20
CA SER A 349 13.60 -13.94 29.83
C SER A 349 14.84 -13.08 29.57
N ARG A 350 15.92 -13.71 29.08
CA ARG A 350 17.18 -13.05 28.75
C ARG A 350 17.75 -13.64 27.46
N LEU A 351 18.26 -12.80 26.57
CA LEU A 351 19.02 -13.24 25.40
C LEU A 351 20.20 -12.30 25.22
N GLN A 352 21.40 -12.87 25.09
CA GLN A 352 22.63 -12.17 24.76
C GLN A 352 23.17 -12.73 23.46
N TRP A 353 23.48 -11.84 22.53
CA TRP A 353 24.12 -12.16 21.26
C TRP A 353 25.36 -11.29 21.08
N ARG A 354 26.41 -11.91 20.57
CA ARG A 354 27.74 -11.34 20.35
C ARG A 354 28.22 -11.79 18.97
N ALA A 355 28.56 -10.85 18.10
CA ALA A 355 28.94 -11.16 16.73
C ALA A 355 30.15 -10.30 16.29
N PRO A 356 31.34 -10.90 16.13
CA PRO A 356 32.49 -10.23 15.55
C PRO A 356 32.18 -9.64 14.18
N LEU A 357 32.51 -8.38 13.99
CA LEU A 357 32.36 -7.64 12.73
C LEU A 357 33.67 -7.68 11.96
N HIS A 358 33.64 -7.96 10.66
CA HIS A 358 34.81 -7.98 9.79
C HIS A 358 34.58 -7.13 8.54
N ASP A 359 35.62 -6.47 8.04
CA ASP A 359 35.62 -5.84 6.73
C ASP A 359 36.04 -6.88 5.69
N SER A 360 35.09 -7.33 4.87
CA SER A 360 35.36 -8.32 3.82
C SER A 360 35.97 -7.70 2.56
N THR A 361 36.14 -6.38 2.49
CA THR A 361 36.74 -5.68 1.34
C THR A 361 38.26 -5.60 1.43
N ARG A 362 38.83 -5.86 2.61
CA ARG A 362 40.27 -6.01 2.85
C ARG A 362 40.68 -7.48 2.80
N VAL A 363 41.90 -7.74 2.34
CA VAL A 363 42.51 -9.08 2.36
C VAL A 363 43.85 -8.99 3.11
N PRO A 364 44.01 -9.63 4.28
CA PRO A 364 42.99 -10.38 5.02
C PRO A 364 41.86 -9.48 5.55
N ALA A 365 40.70 -10.10 5.83
CA ALA A 365 39.54 -9.37 6.35
C ALA A 365 39.83 -8.82 7.76
N ALA A 366 39.77 -7.50 7.91
CA ALA A 366 40.12 -6.83 9.17
C ALA A 366 38.99 -7.00 10.19
N LEU A 367 39.33 -7.29 11.45
CA LEU A 367 38.37 -7.25 12.56
C LEU A 367 37.99 -5.79 12.84
N LEU A 368 36.71 -5.47 12.66
CA LEU A 368 36.13 -4.14 12.86
C LEU A 368 35.67 -3.92 14.31
N GLY A 369 35.30 -4.99 15.02
CA GLY A 369 34.80 -4.92 16.39
C GLY A 369 33.88 -6.09 16.71
N GLU A 370 32.96 -5.89 17.66
CA GLU A 370 31.96 -6.89 18.06
C GLU A 370 30.60 -6.21 18.25
N LEU A 371 29.59 -6.64 17.48
CA LEU A 371 28.20 -6.28 17.75
C LEU A 371 27.74 -7.05 18.99
N THR A 372 27.24 -6.33 19.98
CA THR A 372 26.60 -6.88 21.17
C THR A 372 25.13 -6.51 21.17
N ALA A 373 24.26 -7.49 21.43
CA ALA A 373 22.82 -7.27 21.59
C ALA A 373 22.32 -8.02 22.82
N GLN A 374 21.55 -7.36 23.68
CA GLN A 374 21.02 -7.93 24.91
C GLN A 374 19.54 -7.57 25.07
N LEU A 375 18.69 -8.59 25.18
CA LEU A 375 17.30 -8.47 25.58
C LEU A 375 17.15 -8.98 27.02
N GLN A 376 16.52 -8.19 27.88
CA GLN A 376 16.15 -8.55 29.25
C GLN A 376 14.66 -8.22 29.45
N VAL A 377 13.92 -9.11 30.12
CA VAL A 377 12.49 -8.93 30.38
C VAL A 377 12.20 -9.16 31.86
N ASP A 378 11.74 -8.09 32.52
CA ASP A 378 11.15 -8.13 33.86
C ASP A 378 9.67 -7.74 33.75
N GLN A 379 9.21 -6.72 34.47
CA GLN A 379 7.90 -6.08 34.21
C GLN A 379 7.87 -5.35 32.86
N ASN A 380 9.03 -4.85 32.42
CA ASN A 380 9.26 -4.12 31.17
C ASN A 380 10.34 -4.85 30.36
N MET A 381 10.38 -4.64 29.05
CA MET A 381 11.45 -5.15 28.19
C MET A 381 12.56 -4.11 28.09
N ARG A 382 13.83 -4.52 28.16
CA ARG A 382 15.00 -3.69 27.88
C ARG A 382 15.83 -4.33 26.77
N LEU A 383 16.07 -3.57 25.71
CA LEU A 383 16.92 -3.93 24.59
C LEU A 383 18.14 -3.01 24.60
N LYS A 384 19.33 -3.60 24.79
CA LYS A 384 20.60 -2.94 24.53
C LYS A 384 21.18 -3.46 23.22
N VAL A 385 21.69 -2.58 22.37
CA VAL A 385 22.51 -2.94 21.21
C VAL A 385 23.70 -1.99 21.19
N SER A 386 24.91 -2.53 21.13
CA SER A 386 26.12 -1.72 21.02
C SER A 386 27.06 -2.35 20.00
N MET A 387 27.40 -1.57 18.97
CA MET A 387 28.33 -1.86 17.90
C MET A 387 29.37 -0.74 17.92
N PRO A 388 30.63 -1.05 18.30
CA PRO A 388 31.70 -0.04 18.37
C PRO A 388 31.96 0.53 16.99
N GLU A 389 32.36 1.80 16.93
CA GLU A 389 32.76 2.48 15.71
C GLU A 389 34.06 1.87 15.16
N PRO A 390 34.03 1.15 14.03
CA PRO A 390 35.25 0.64 13.45
C PRO A 390 35.95 1.74 12.68
N ALA A 391 37.27 1.83 12.84
CA ALA A 391 38.09 2.64 11.95
C ALA A 391 37.74 2.31 10.48
N ASP A 392 37.53 3.35 9.69
CA ASP A 392 37.20 3.34 8.25
C ASP A 392 35.83 2.74 7.83
N ALA A 393 35.09 2.04 8.71
CA ALA A 393 33.84 1.41 8.29
C ALA A 393 32.67 2.39 8.16
N GLY A 394 32.60 3.44 8.99
CA GLY A 394 31.48 4.40 8.98
C GLY A 394 30.15 3.72 9.34
N LEU A 395 30.18 2.89 10.39
CA LEU A 395 29.05 2.11 10.87
C LEU A 395 29.04 2.13 12.41
N THR A 396 28.06 2.80 13.02
CA THR A 396 27.86 2.80 14.47
C THR A 396 26.40 2.50 14.81
N LEU A 397 26.18 1.80 15.91
CA LEU A 397 24.85 1.58 16.50
C LEU A 397 25.00 1.43 18.00
N ASP A 398 24.45 2.35 18.77
CA ASP A 398 24.40 2.29 20.23
C ASP A 398 23.00 2.66 20.70
N ALA A 399 22.31 1.74 21.37
CA ALA A 399 20.93 1.91 21.78
C ALA A 399 20.65 1.21 23.11
N ASP A 400 20.00 1.91 24.03
CA ASP A 400 19.43 1.36 25.27
C ASP A 400 17.97 1.77 25.34
N LEU A 401 17.09 0.85 24.91
CA LEU A 401 15.67 1.06 24.75
C LEU A 401 14.89 0.27 25.78
N ARG A 402 14.06 0.95 26.57
CA ARG A 402 13.10 0.35 27.50
C ARG A 402 11.70 0.45 26.92
N VAL A 403 11.06 -0.69 26.73
CA VAL A 403 9.65 -0.79 26.35
C VAL A 403 8.84 -1.16 27.60
N GLN A 404 7.93 -0.29 28.03
CA GLN A 404 7.05 -0.59 29.17
C GLN A 404 6.16 -1.79 28.85
N GLY A 405 5.86 -2.65 29.83
CA GLY A 405 5.07 -3.87 29.63
C GLY A 405 5.73 -4.93 28.73
N ARG A 406 5.07 -6.08 28.57
CA ARG A 406 5.68 -7.31 28.00
C ARG A 406 4.99 -7.89 26.76
N GLN A 407 3.82 -7.35 26.40
CA GLN A 407 3.10 -7.77 25.19
C GLN A 407 3.83 -7.30 23.94
N LEU A 408 3.97 -8.20 22.96
CA LEU A 408 4.58 -7.94 21.65
C LEU A 408 3.50 -7.99 20.54
N PRO A 409 3.09 -6.83 19.99
CA PRO A 409 2.06 -6.75 18.96
C PRO A 409 2.66 -7.10 17.59
N LEU A 410 2.82 -8.40 17.32
CA LEU A 410 3.54 -8.95 16.16
C LEU A 410 3.06 -8.47 14.78
N GLN A 411 1.82 -8.00 14.68
CA GLN A 411 1.24 -7.44 13.43
C GLN A 411 1.37 -5.90 13.35
N ALA A 412 1.61 -5.24 14.48
CA ALA A 412 1.56 -3.79 14.62
C ALA A 412 2.69 -3.30 15.55
N LEU A 413 3.94 -3.65 15.24
CA LEU A 413 5.12 -3.30 16.04
C LEU A 413 5.23 -1.79 16.32
N ARG A 414 4.66 -0.93 15.46
CA ARG A 414 4.54 0.52 15.69
C ARG A 414 3.85 0.87 17.01
N SER A 415 2.90 0.06 17.49
CA SER A 415 2.23 0.27 18.79
C SER A 415 3.14 0.04 20.02
N LEU A 416 4.39 -0.37 19.82
CA LEU A 416 5.43 -0.31 20.85
C LEU A 416 6.03 1.09 21.02
N LEU A 417 6.00 1.97 20.00
CA LEU A 417 6.62 3.31 20.08
C LEU A 417 6.07 4.12 21.27
N PRO A 418 4.74 4.30 21.48
CA PRO A 418 4.19 5.11 22.58
C PRO A 418 4.56 4.64 24.00
N ARG A 419 5.13 3.44 24.12
CA ARG A 419 5.58 2.81 25.37
C ARG A 419 7.09 2.53 25.38
N THR A 420 7.84 3.03 24.40
CA THR A 420 9.30 2.90 24.29
C THR A 420 9.98 4.20 24.76
N SER A 421 11.08 4.09 25.49
CA SER A 421 11.88 5.23 25.97
C SER A 421 13.34 4.84 26.10
N GLY A 422 14.27 5.78 25.96
CA GLY A 422 15.71 5.49 25.98
C GLY A 422 16.51 6.38 25.05
N HIS A 423 17.62 5.86 24.55
CA HIS A 423 18.42 6.52 23.51
C HIS A 423 18.79 5.56 22.38
N ALA A 424 19.03 6.11 21.20
CA ALA A 424 19.57 5.41 20.05
C ALA A 424 20.46 6.34 19.20
N ARG A 425 21.75 6.03 19.13
CA ARG A 425 22.70 6.60 18.18
C ARG A 425 22.94 5.62 17.04
N LEU A 426 22.94 6.12 15.81
CA LEU A 426 23.09 5.35 14.58
C LEU A 426 23.89 6.17 13.58
N HIS A 427 24.93 5.60 13.00
CA HIS A 427 25.57 6.12 11.79
C HIS A 427 25.68 4.97 10.79
N TRP A 428 24.79 4.90 9.78
CA TRP A 428 24.71 3.74 8.88
C TRP A 428 24.08 4.09 7.52
N GLN A 429 24.76 3.70 6.43
CA GLN A 429 24.18 3.58 5.08
C GLN A 429 23.15 2.43 5.02
N LEU A 430 21.87 2.74 5.27
CA LEU A 430 20.79 1.74 5.26
C LEU A 430 20.28 1.46 3.84
N SER A 431 19.91 0.21 3.56
CA SER A 431 19.40 -0.22 2.24
C SER A 431 17.94 0.18 1.95
N SER A 432 17.20 0.63 2.95
CA SER A 432 15.87 1.22 2.81
C SER A 432 15.62 2.26 3.90
N LEU A 433 15.09 3.42 3.50
CA LEU A 433 14.70 4.50 4.41
C LEU A 433 13.18 4.61 4.62
N SER A 434 12.42 3.64 4.10
CA SER A 434 10.94 3.57 4.17
C SER A 434 10.37 3.48 5.60
N TRP A 435 11.22 3.16 6.58
CA TRP A 435 10.89 3.12 8.00
C TRP A 435 11.02 4.50 8.68
N ILE A 436 11.71 5.48 8.10
CA ILE A 436 11.85 6.81 8.72
C ILE A 436 10.48 7.52 8.82
N PRO A 437 9.65 7.60 7.76
CA PRO A 437 8.26 8.08 7.88
C PRO A 437 7.43 7.29 8.90
N ALA A 438 7.79 6.03 9.19
CA ALA A 438 7.08 5.19 10.15
C ALA A 438 7.25 5.61 11.62
N LEU A 439 8.26 6.43 11.93
CA LEU A 439 8.47 7.02 13.26
C LEU A 439 7.50 8.18 13.55
N PHE A 440 6.88 8.74 12.52
CA PHE A 440 6.06 9.93 12.60
C PHE A 440 4.57 9.56 12.45
N PRO A 441 3.69 9.86 13.41
CA PRO A 441 2.26 9.56 13.28
C PRO A 441 1.60 10.38 12.16
N ASP A 442 0.73 9.72 11.40
CA ASP A 442 -0.12 10.27 10.33
C ASP A 442 0.61 11.01 9.19
N VAL A 443 1.80 10.53 8.80
CA VAL A 443 2.60 11.10 7.70
C VAL A 443 2.50 10.27 6.40
N ASP A 444 1.28 9.96 5.98
CA ASP A 444 0.97 9.21 4.73
C ASP A 444 1.36 9.97 3.44
N TRP A 445 1.76 11.23 3.59
CA TRP A 445 2.10 12.14 2.51
C TRP A 445 3.61 12.22 2.23
N LEU A 446 4.47 11.65 3.08
CA LEU A 446 5.92 11.61 2.89
C LEU A 446 6.38 10.14 2.79
N THR A 447 6.97 9.76 1.68
CA THR A 447 7.72 8.50 1.55
C THR A 447 9.20 8.80 1.29
N LEU A 448 10.07 8.09 2.01
CA LEU A 448 11.51 8.12 1.80
C LEU A 448 11.91 6.75 1.27
N GLU A 449 12.44 6.72 0.05
CA GLU A 449 12.70 5.49 -0.69
C GLU A 449 14.18 5.36 -1.06
N GLY A 450 14.58 4.14 -1.41
CA GLY A 450 15.98 3.80 -1.65
C GLY A 450 16.82 3.77 -0.38
N ASP A 451 18.13 3.76 -0.59
CA ASP A 451 19.16 3.76 0.43
C ASP A 451 19.70 5.17 0.72
N GLY A 452 20.33 5.32 1.87
CA GLY A 452 21.01 6.56 2.25
C GLY A 452 21.75 6.43 3.56
N LEU A 453 22.72 7.32 3.76
CA LEU A 453 23.42 7.46 5.03
C LEU A 453 22.48 8.12 6.04
N VAL A 454 22.30 7.47 7.19
CA VAL A 454 21.57 8.03 8.32
C VAL A 454 22.55 8.26 9.46
N ASP A 455 22.67 9.51 9.89
CA ASP A 455 23.32 9.89 11.15
C ASP A 455 22.24 10.35 12.12
N ALA A 456 22.07 9.68 13.25
CA ALA A 456 21.04 10.00 14.23
C ALA A 456 21.59 9.86 15.65
N ASP A 457 21.18 10.78 16.53
CA ASP A 457 21.32 10.69 17.98
C ASP A 457 19.96 11.05 18.57
N LEU A 458 19.19 10.02 18.94
CA LEU A 458 17.78 10.13 19.30
C LEU A 458 17.61 9.89 20.80
N ARG A 459 16.93 10.80 21.47
CA ARG A 459 16.41 10.64 22.83
C ARG A 459 14.91 10.39 22.73
N ILE A 460 14.40 9.36 23.39
CA ILE A 460 13.02 8.92 23.26
C ILE A 460 12.37 8.91 24.65
N ASP A 461 11.28 9.67 24.85
CA ASP A 461 10.36 9.54 25.99
C ASP A 461 8.99 9.10 25.46
N ARG A 462 8.52 7.93 25.90
CA ARG A 462 7.22 7.32 25.53
C ARG A 462 6.85 7.50 24.05
N GLY A 463 7.80 7.23 23.16
CA GLY A 463 7.66 7.31 21.70
C GLY A 463 7.81 8.70 21.07
N GLN A 464 7.93 9.76 21.88
CA GLN A 464 8.23 11.11 21.43
C GLN A 464 9.74 11.36 21.46
N LEU A 465 10.23 12.15 20.51
CA LEU A 465 11.63 12.58 20.48
C LEU A 465 11.84 13.70 21.52
N GLY A 466 12.84 13.55 22.39
CA GLY A 466 13.19 14.51 23.43
C GLY A 466 14.24 15.53 22.97
N ALA A 467 14.42 16.58 23.78
CA ALA A 467 15.32 17.70 23.49
C ALA A 467 16.78 17.26 23.27
N GLY A 468 17.42 17.82 22.25
CA GLY A 468 18.75 17.45 21.76
C GLY A 468 18.78 16.24 20.83
N SER A 469 17.62 15.73 20.38
CA SER A 469 17.59 14.70 19.34
C SER A 469 17.94 15.28 17.97
N ARG A 470 18.78 14.58 17.20
CA ARG A 470 19.12 14.91 15.81
C ARG A 470 18.95 13.69 14.90
N LEU A 471 18.56 13.93 13.65
CA LEU A 471 18.65 12.93 12.58
C LEU A 471 18.96 13.63 11.25
N GLN A 472 19.99 13.17 10.56
CA GLN A 472 20.45 13.69 9.28
C GLN A 472 20.47 12.56 8.24
N VAL A 473 19.92 12.86 7.07
CA VAL A 473 19.96 12.01 5.89
C VAL A 473 20.52 12.85 4.75
N PRO A 474 21.85 12.84 4.50
CA PRO A 474 22.46 13.75 3.52
C PRO A 474 22.02 13.50 2.08
N HIS A 475 21.69 12.25 1.74
CA HIS A 475 21.26 11.84 0.40
C HIS A 475 20.21 10.73 0.49
N VAL A 476 19.03 10.94 -0.08
CA VAL A 476 17.91 9.99 -0.19
C VAL A 476 17.07 10.30 -1.43
N GLN A 477 16.36 9.31 -2.00
CA GLN A 477 15.28 9.58 -2.95
C GLN A 477 13.98 9.81 -2.17
N ALA A 478 13.49 11.04 -2.16
CA ALA A 478 12.28 11.42 -1.44
C ALA A 478 11.09 11.57 -2.40
N GLN A 479 9.92 11.16 -1.93
CA GLN A 479 8.64 11.40 -2.58
C GLN A 479 7.66 12.06 -1.60
N VAL A 480 7.08 13.18 -2.03
CA VAL A 480 6.19 14.04 -1.24
C VAL A 480 4.86 14.18 -1.99
N GLY A 481 3.77 13.71 -1.38
CA GLY A 481 2.42 13.73 -1.94
C GLY A 481 1.59 14.90 -1.44
N VAL A 482 1.18 15.83 -2.32
CA VAL A 482 0.42 17.03 -1.95
C VAL A 482 -0.67 17.30 -2.99
N MET A 483 -1.92 17.55 -2.55
CA MET A 483 -3.06 17.92 -3.42
C MET A 483 -3.24 17.01 -4.66
N GLY A 484 -3.07 15.69 -4.52
CA GLY A 484 -3.18 14.74 -5.64
C GLY A 484 -1.97 14.68 -6.58
N HIS A 485 -0.89 15.41 -6.26
CA HIS A 485 0.39 15.36 -6.96
C HIS A 485 1.43 14.54 -6.18
N ALA A 486 2.43 14.03 -6.90
CA ALA A 486 3.64 13.44 -6.33
C ALA A 486 4.84 14.28 -6.77
N ILE A 487 5.59 14.78 -5.80
CA ILE A 487 6.87 15.48 -5.97
C ILE A 487 7.97 14.46 -5.69
N THR A 488 8.82 14.16 -6.65
CA THR A 488 9.89 13.16 -6.52
C THR A 488 11.26 13.79 -6.78
N GLY A 489 12.28 13.41 -6.01
CA GLY A 489 13.61 14.00 -6.18
C GLY A 489 14.68 13.50 -5.22
N GLN A 490 15.94 13.79 -5.57
CA GLN A 490 17.07 13.61 -4.66
C GLN A 490 17.01 14.68 -3.57
N ALA A 491 16.92 14.24 -2.32
CA ALA A 491 16.78 15.11 -1.16
C ALA A 491 17.85 14.88 -0.10
N SER A 492 18.06 15.90 0.72
CA SER A 492 18.58 15.79 2.08
C SER A 492 17.48 16.09 3.10
N ALA A 493 17.60 15.55 4.30
CA ALA A 493 16.74 15.84 5.43
C ALA A 493 17.57 16.06 6.71
N ASP A 494 17.23 17.09 7.49
CA ASP A 494 17.80 17.37 8.81
C ASP A 494 16.64 17.61 9.79
N LEU A 495 16.54 16.74 10.79
CA LEU A 495 15.58 16.78 11.89
C LEU A 495 16.32 17.17 13.17
N ARG A 496 15.79 18.14 13.90
CA ARG A 496 16.24 18.55 15.22
C ARG A 496 15.06 18.67 16.15
N VAL A 497 15.27 18.37 17.43
CA VAL A 497 14.27 18.61 18.47
C VAL A 497 14.94 19.42 19.57
N ASP A 498 14.69 20.71 19.57
CA ASP A 498 15.15 21.63 20.60
C ASP A 498 14.08 21.76 21.71
N ALA A 499 14.39 22.50 22.77
CA ALA A 499 13.43 22.92 23.79
C ALA A 499 13.44 24.44 23.92
N ASP A 500 12.26 25.02 24.15
CA ASP A 500 12.13 26.45 24.46
C ASP A 500 12.54 26.77 25.92
N ALA A 501 12.47 28.05 26.28
CA ALA A 501 12.79 28.50 27.64
C ALA A 501 11.87 27.91 28.75
N ASN A 502 10.71 27.35 28.37
CA ASN A 502 9.76 26.69 29.27
C ASN A 502 9.90 25.16 29.27
N GLY A 503 10.87 24.61 28.53
CA GLY A 503 11.07 23.17 28.37
C GLY A 503 10.08 22.48 27.43
N GLN A 504 9.30 23.23 26.63
CA GLN A 504 8.43 22.67 25.60
C GLN A 504 9.26 22.28 24.36
N LEU A 505 8.97 21.11 23.79
CA LEU A 505 9.70 20.58 22.64
C LEU A 505 9.35 21.35 21.37
N LEU A 506 10.38 21.66 20.58
CA LEU A 506 10.28 22.29 19.26
C LEU A 506 10.91 21.40 18.17
N PRO A 507 10.21 20.35 17.70
CA PRO A 507 10.62 19.60 16.53
C PRO A 507 10.66 20.47 15.27
N ALA A 508 11.82 20.49 14.59
CA ALA A 508 12.05 21.11 13.30
C ALA A 508 12.60 20.08 12.31
N LEU A 509 12.02 20.01 11.11
CA LEU A 509 12.48 19.16 10.00
C LEU A 509 12.67 20.03 8.75
N ALA A 510 13.92 20.18 8.32
CA ALA A 510 14.28 20.81 7.05
C ALA A 510 14.50 19.71 6.00
N LEU A 511 13.79 19.80 4.87
CA LEU A 511 13.95 18.90 3.72
C LEU A 511 14.29 19.72 2.47
N GLN A 512 15.41 19.41 1.82
CA GLN A 512 15.84 20.07 0.59
C GLN A 512 16.00 19.07 -0.55
N MET A 513 15.18 19.19 -1.60
CA MET A 513 15.35 18.48 -2.85
C MET A 513 16.28 19.29 -3.79
N GLN A 514 17.46 18.76 -4.09
CA GLN A 514 18.40 19.38 -5.02
C GLN A 514 17.81 19.45 -6.43
N GLN A 515 17.15 18.39 -6.86
CA GLN A 515 16.40 18.28 -8.11
C GLN A 515 15.05 17.64 -7.80
N PHE A 516 13.97 18.18 -8.38
CA PHE A 516 12.63 17.63 -8.19
C PHE A 516 11.82 17.61 -9.47
N SER A 517 10.89 16.68 -9.57
CA SER A 517 9.86 16.63 -10.60
C SER A 517 8.48 16.52 -9.96
N ILE A 518 7.46 17.12 -10.57
CA ILE A 518 6.07 17.01 -10.13
C ILE A 518 5.29 16.27 -11.20
N ALA A 519 4.64 15.18 -10.79
CA ALA A 519 3.69 14.40 -11.58
C ALA A 519 2.33 14.34 -10.86
N HIS A 520 1.29 13.85 -11.53
CA HIS A 520 0.04 13.49 -10.85
C HIS A 520 0.20 12.14 -10.15
N ARG A 521 -0.49 11.94 -9.02
CA ARG A 521 -0.40 10.69 -8.23
C ARG A 521 -0.93 9.46 -8.99
N ASP A 522 -1.84 9.67 -9.95
CA ASP A 522 -2.37 8.65 -10.86
C ASP A 522 -1.48 8.36 -12.07
N ALA A 523 -0.47 9.20 -12.33
CA ALA A 523 0.46 9.07 -13.46
C ALA A 523 1.89 9.51 -13.11
N PRO A 524 2.56 8.88 -12.11
CA PRO A 524 3.83 9.36 -11.55
C PRO A 524 5.00 9.37 -12.55
N THR A 525 4.92 8.57 -13.62
CA THR A 525 5.94 8.49 -14.69
C THR A 525 5.86 9.62 -15.72
N ARG A 526 4.88 10.54 -15.60
CA ARG A 526 4.68 11.67 -16.52
C ARG A 526 4.82 13.01 -15.78
N PRO A 527 6.05 13.43 -15.42
CA PRO A 527 6.27 14.71 -14.77
C PRO A 527 5.98 15.87 -15.73
N PHE A 528 5.29 16.89 -15.21
CA PHE A 528 4.93 18.10 -15.97
C PHE A 528 5.57 19.38 -15.41
N VAL A 529 6.17 19.32 -14.22
CA VAL A 529 7.06 20.35 -13.68
C VAL A 529 8.41 19.73 -13.34
N GLN A 530 9.50 20.43 -13.60
CA GLN A 530 10.87 20.03 -13.29
C GLN A 530 11.66 21.21 -12.71
N GLY A 531 12.11 21.10 -11.47
CA GLY A 531 12.82 22.18 -10.78
C GLY A 531 14.08 21.71 -10.05
N ARG A 532 14.70 22.66 -9.36
CA ARG A 532 15.84 22.48 -8.47
C ARG A 532 15.58 23.24 -7.17
N ASP A 533 16.28 22.86 -6.12
CA ASP A 533 16.28 23.56 -4.82
C ASP A 533 14.87 23.83 -4.26
N LEU A 534 14.03 22.78 -4.21
CA LEU A 534 12.79 22.83 -3.42
C LEU A 534 13.14 22.63 -1.96
N ARG A 535 12.71 23.57 -1.11
CA ARG A 535 12.89 23.53 0.34
C ARG A 535 11.55 23.44 1.03
N LEU A 536 11.44 22.52 1.99
CA LEU A 536 10.29 22.32 2.84
C LEU A 536 10.77 22.34 4.29
N ASP A 537 10.53 23.45 4.99
CA ASP A 537 10.84 23.60 6.39
C ASP A 537 9.57 23.37 7.23
N LEU A 538 9.64 22.45 8.18
CA LEU A 538 8.55 22.05 9.06
C LEU A 538 8.90 22.41 10.50
N GLN A 539 8.00 23.09 11.20
CA GLN A 539 8.18 23.50 12.60
C GLN A 539 6.92 23.18 13.41
N THR A 540 7.05 22.31 14.42
CA THR A 540 5.93 21.92 15.30
C THR A 540 5.80 22.90 16.46
N ARG A 541 4.57 23.32 16.80
CA ARG A 541 4.32 24.21 17.94
C ARG A 541 4.43 23.50 19.30
N ALA A 542 4.89 24.26 20.29
CA ALA A 542 5.18 23.85 21.66
C ALA A 542 4.01 23.22 22.46
N ASP A 543 2.76 23.57 22.14
CA ASP A 543 1.56 23.14 22.88
C ASP A 543 1.00 21.77 22.45
N ALA A 544 1.76 21.04 21.63
CA ALA A 544 1.42 19.75 21.04
C ALA A 544 1.37 18.55 22.03
N ARG A 545 0.86 18.74 23.25
CA ARG A 545 0.88 17.70 24.32
C ARG A 545 -0.06 16.51 24.06
N ASN A 546 -1.01 16.63 23.12
CA ASN A 546 -1.84 15.54 22.62
C ASN A 546 -1.89 15.62 21.08
N LEU A 547 -1.05 14.84 20.39
CA LEU A 547 -1.11 14.70 18.93
C LEU A 547 -1.64 13.31 18.55
N SER A 548 -2.77 13.29 17.83
CA SER A 548 -3.08 12.19 16.92
C SER A 548 -2.25 12.29 15.64
N SER A 549 -2.14 13.49 15.04
CA SER A 549 -1.39 13.74 13.81
C SER A 549 -0.32 14.83 13.98
N LEU A 550 0.81 14.71 13.27
CA LEU A 550 1.80 15.80 13.18
C LEU A 550 1.34 16.97 12.29
N ARG A 551 0.40 16.75 11.37
CA ARG A 551 -0.13 17.78 10.47
C ARG A 551 -0.89 18.89 11.22
N ASP A 552 -1.53 18.56 12.33
CA ASP A 552 -2.40 19.48 13.05
C ASP A 552 -1.66 20.47 13.97
N ALA A 553 -0.36 20.26 14.21
CA ALA A 553 0.49 21.13 15.02
C ALA A 553 1.72 21.72 14.29
N THR A 554 1.95 21.31 13.04
CA THR A 554 3.14 21.70 12.26
C THR A 554 2.83 22.84 11.31
N ARG A 555 3.59 23.93 11.41
CA ARG A 555 3.70 24.96 10.37
C ARG A 555 4.67 24.46 9.30
N ALA A 556 4.33 24.63 8.02
CA ALA A 556 5.22 24.33 6.90
C ALA A 556 5.53 25.59 6.08
N HIS A 557 6.78 25.74 5.65
CA HIS A 557 7.22 26.73 4.68
C HIS A 557 7.78 26.00 3.46
N LEU A 558 7.08 26.10 2.32
CA LEU A 558 7.48 25.47 1.05
C LEU A 558 7.95 26.55 0.07
N VAL A 559 9.20 26.47 -0.37
CA VAL A 559 9.81 27.41 -1.31
C VAL A 559 10.44 26.66 -2.49
N PHE A 560 10.18 27.14 -3.70
CA PHE A 560 10.88 26.73 -4.92
C PHE A 560 10.87 27.86 -5.95
N ALA A 561 11.90 27.92 -6.80
CA ALA A 561 12.04 28.98 -7.80
C ALA A 561 12.35 28.42 -9.20
N ASN A 562 11.83 29.09 -10.23
CA ASN A 562 12.15 28.86 -11.64
C ASN A 562 11.98 27.39 -12.10
N ALA A 563 11.04 26.65 -11.50
CA ALA A 563 10.73 25.28 -11.88
C ALA A 563 10.08 25.28 -13.28
N ARG A 564 10.68 24.56 -14.22
CA ARG A 564 10.29 24.57 -15.62
C ARG A 564 9.02 23.76 -15.84
N VAL A 565 8.10 24.30 -16.64
CA VAL A 565 6.99 23.56 -17.25
C VAL A 565 7.36 23.35 -18.72
N PRO A 566 7.76 22.13 -19.13
CA PRO A 566 8.20 21.88 -20.51
C PRO A 566 7.08 22.08 -21.54
N ASP A 567 5.83 21.78 -21.16
CA ASP A 567 4.65 21.87 -22.02
C ASP A 567 3.42 22.31 -21.23
N LEU A 568 2.86 23.47 -21.59
CA LEU A 568 1.67 24.04 -20.96
C LEU A 568 0.40 23.18 -21.15
N ARG A 569 0.38 22.26 -22.13
CA ARG A 569 -0.75 21.32 -22.36
C ARG A 569 -1.07 20.45 -21.13
N ALA A 570 -0.09 20.23 -20.25
CA ALA A 570 -0.32 19.53 -18.98
C ALA A 570 -1.39 20.19 -18.10
N TYR A 571 -1.56 21.51 -18.18
CA TYR A 571 -2.56 22.23 -17.40
C TYR A 571 -4.00 22.12 -17.95
N ASN A 572 -4.21 21.57 -19.15
CA ASN A 572 -5.55 21.43 -19.73
C ASN A 572 -6.50 20.61 -18.82
N ARG A 573 -5.99 19.68 -18.01
CA ARG A 573 -6.75 18.95 -16.98
C ARG A 573 -7.45 19.85 -15.94
N TYR A 574 -6.99 21.10 -15.79
CA TYR A 574 -7.51 22.08 -14.84
C TYR A 574 -8.31 23.20 -15.50
N LEU A 575 -8.44 23.22 -16.83
CA LEU A 575 -9.08 24.31 -17.59
C LEU A 575 -10.45 23.88 -18.15
N PRO A 576 -11.36 24.83 -18.48
CA PRO A 576 -12.60 24.55 -19.19
C PRO A 576 -12.25 24.29 -20.66
N GLN A 577 -11.88 23.06 -21.02
CA GLN A 577 -11.09 22.75 -22.22
C GLN A 577 -11.75 23.16 -23.53
N GLN A 578 -13.09 23.24 -23.55
CA GLN A 578 -13.86 23.69 -24.71
C GLN A 578 -13.79 25.21 -24.91
N GLN A 579 -13.64 25.99 -23.83
CA GLN A 579 -13.61 27.46 -23.87
C GLN A 579 -12.20 28.04 -23.71
N LEU A 580 -11.30 27.33 -23.02
CA LEU A 580 -9.93 27.74 -22.72
C LEU A 580 -9.01 26.51 -22.66
N ARG A 581 -8.03 26.42 -23.56
CA ARG A 581 -7.01 25.35 -23.53
C ARG A 581 -5.67 25.83 -24.06
N PHE A 582 -4.58 25.22 -23.59
CA PHE A 582 -3.28 25.36 -24.22
C PHE A 582 -3.13 24.34 -25.36
N ASP A 583 -2.64 24.81 -26.50
CA ASP A 583 -2.14 24.00 -27.62
C ASP A 583 -0.59 23.86 -27.57
N GLY A 584 0.06 24.55 -26.64
CA GLY A 584 1.49 24.38 -26.28
C GLY A 584 2.17 25.67 -25.83
N GLY A 585 3.50 25.65 -25.84
CA GLY A 585 4.34 26.67 -25.21
C GLY A 585 4.95 26.14 -23.91
N ASN A 586 5.86 26.90 -23.30
CA ASN A 586 6.57 26.51 -22.09
C ASN A 586 6.43 27.58 -20.99
N GLY A 587 6.87 27.24 -19.78
CA GLY A 587 6.79 28.16 -18.67
C GLY A 587 7.76 27.88 -17.53
N VAL A 588 7.67 28.74 -16.52
CA VAL A 588 8.38 28.68 -15.24
C VAL A 588 7.40 28.94 -14.10
N LEU A 589 7.57 28.22 -13.01
CA LEU A 589 6.77 28.30 -11.79
C LEU A 589 7.69 28.58 -10.61
N SER A 590 7.31 29.52 -9.74
CA SER A 590 7.96 29.75 -8.45
C SER A 590 6.88 29.84 -7.37
N GLY A 591 7.11 29.24 -6.22
CA GLY A 591 6.19 29.24 -5.09
C GLY A 591 6.90 29.57 -3.78
N ASP A 592 6.19 30.31 -2.93
CA ASP A 592 6.53 30.57 -1.53
C ASP A 592 5.22 30.45 -0.74
N LEU A 593 5.05 29.36 0.01
CA LEU A 593 3.80 29.00 0.66
C LEU A 593 4.01 28.78 2.17
N GLN A 594 3.33 29.60 2.98
CA GLN A 594 3.31 29.46 4.44
C GLN A 594 1.99 28.81 4.87
N ILE A 595 2.11 27.58 5.35
CA ILE A 595 1.01 26.70 5.76
C ILE A 595 1.00 26.67 7.29
N GLU A 596 -0.06 27.20 7.90
CA GLU A 596 -0.32 27.09 9.32
C GLU A 596 -0.87 25.68 9.68
N PRO A 597 -0.76 25.27 10.95
CA PRO A 597 -1.25 23.97 11.41
C PRO A 597 -2.72 23.72 11.07
N GLY A 598 -3.05 22.46 10.81
CA GLY A 598 -4.36 22.07 10.25
C GLY A 598 -4.49 22.33 8.73
N GLY A 599 -3.39 22.64 8.03
CA GLY A 599 -3.37 22.76 6.57
C GLY A 599 -3.93 24.07 6.01
N ARG A 600 -3.97 25.13 6.82
CA ARG A 600 -4.50 26.44 6.41
C ARG A 600 -3.39 27.31 5.82
N ILE A 601 -3.56 27.85 4.62
CA ILE A 601 -2.60 28.82 4.06
C ILE A 601 -2.87 30.21 4.66
N GLY A 602 -1.94 30.67 5.49
CA GLY A 602 -1.96 32.03 6.03
C GLY A 602 -1.58 33.05 4.96
N LYS A 603 -0.44 32.84 4.31
CA LYS A 603 0.08 33.64 3.18
C LYS A 603 0.78 32.72 2.18
N GLY A 604 0.54 32.94 0.90
CA GLY A 604 1.27 32.26 -0.17
C GLY A 604 1.40 33.14 -1.41
N GLY A 605 2.49 32.98 -2.14
CA GLY A 605 2.74 33.59 -3.43
C GLY A 605 3.08 32.53 -4.47
N LEU A 606 2.42 32.58 -5.63
CA LEU A 606 2.73 31.74 -6.78
C LEU A 606 3.00 32.65 -7.99
N ARG A 607 4.21 32.58 -8.55
CA ARG A 607 4.61 33.30 -9.76
C ARG A 607 4.67 32.32 -10.93
N ILE A 608 3.86 32.58 -11.95
CA ILE A 608 3.78 31.79 -13.19
C ILE A 608 4.27 32.67 -14.33
N GLY A 609 5.27 32.22 -15.06
CA GLY A 609 5.67 32.81 -16.34
C GLY A 609 5.45 31.80 -17.46
N ALA A 610 4.84 32.21 -18.57
CA ALA A 610 4.70 31.41 -19.78
C ALA A 610 5.26 32.21 -20.97
N ARG A 611 6.00 31.54 -21.86
CA ARG A 611 6.62 32.16 -23.03
C ARG A 611 6.15 31.49 -24.31
N ALA A 612 5.85 32.29 -25.32
CA ALA A 612 5.27 31.82 -26.58
C ALA A 612 4.09 30.84 -26.39
N ALA A 613 3.27 31.07 -25.36
CA ALA A 613 2.11 30.29 -25.02
C ALA A 613 1.12 30.32 -26.19
N ARG A 614 0.73 29.14 -26.66
CA ARG A 614 -0.30 28.95 -27.68
C ARG A 614 -1.56 28.48 -26.97
N LEU A 615 -2.58 29.32 -27.00
CA LEU A 615 -3.81 29.18 -26.21
C LEU A 615 -5.01 29.39 -27.13
N GLN A 616 -6.07 28.62 -26.94
CA GLN A 616 -7.36 28.88 -27.55
C GLN A 616 -8.30 29.43 -26.48
N PHE A 617 -8.96 30.54 -26.78
CA PHE A 617 -10.00 31.11 -25.93
C PHE A 617 -11.24 31.46 -26.75
N ALA A 618 -12.40 30.93 -26.38
CA ALA A 618 -13.68 31.13 -27.09
C ALA A 618 -13.60 30.90 -28.62
N GLY A 619 -12.75 29.95 -29.05
CA GLY A 619 -12.48 29.64 -30.46
C GLY A 619 -11.46 30.54 -31.16
N LEU A 620 -10.95 31.60 -30.51
CA LEU A 620 -9.85 32.41 -31.03
C LEU A 620 -8.50 31.77 -30.66
N ALA A 621 -7.61 31.65 -31.64
CA ALA A 621 -6.22 31.25 -31.40
C ALA A 621 -5.38 32.45 -30.96
N LEU A 622 -4.73 32.32 -29.81
CA LEU A 622 -3.90 33.33 -29.15
C LEU A 622 -2.47 32.82 -29.06
N ARG A 623 -1.50 33.70 -29.34
CA ARG A 623 -0.08 33.44 -29.12
C ARG A 623 0.57 34.61 -28.41
N GLY A 624 1.20 34.40 -27.26
CA GLY A 624 1.87 35.48 -26.53
C GLY A 624 2.58 35.02 -25.27
N ASP A 625 2.92 35.96 -24.41
CA ASP A 625 3.54 35.72 -23.12
C ASP A 625 2.54 36.00 -21.98
N VAL A 626 2.64 35.23 -20.89
CA VAL A 626 1.80 35.39 -19.70
C VAL A 626 2.71 35.48 -18.47
N ASP A 627 2.47 36.46 -17.61
CA ASP A 627 3.15 36.60 -16.33
C ASP A 627 2.10 36.84 -15.24
N ALA A 628 1.90 35.87 -14.35
CA ALA A 628 0.94 35.93 -13.25
C ALA A 628 1.65 35.93 -11.89
N ASP A 629 1.25 36.84 -11.02
CA ASP A 629 1.60 36.88 -9.59
C ASP A 629 0.31 36.65 -8.81
N LEU A 630 0.16 35.44 -8.27
CA LEU A 630 -1.02 34.99 -7.54
C LEU A 630 -0.75 35.01 -6.03
N ARG A 631 -1.60 35.71 -5.28
CA ARG A 631 -1.54 35.86 -3.83
C ARG A 631 -2.60 34.96 -3.20
N LEU A 632 -2.14 33.82 -2.68
CA LEU A 632 -2.96 32.80 -2.03
C LEU A 632 -3.16 33.21 -0.57
N GLN A 633 -4.40 33.53 -0.22
CA GLN A 633 -4.77 34.00 1.11
C GLN A 633 -5.94 33.18 1.66
N ARG A 634 -6.02 33.07 3.00
CA ARG A 634 -7.14 32.44 3.73
C ARG A 634 -7.50 31.04 3.18
N GLY A 635 -6.49 30.30 2.72
CA GLY A 635 -6.67 29.06 2.00
C GLY A 635 -6.83 27.86 2.94
N ASP A 636 -7.49 26.82 2.44
CA ASP A 636 -7.60 25.51 3.08
C ASP A 636 -7.13 24.45 2.06
N LEU A 637 -6.02 23.78 2.37
CA LEU A 637 -5.41 22.77 1.49
C LEU A 637 -6.22 21.47 1.41
N HIS A 638 -7.07 21.18 2.41
CA HIS A 638 -7.91 19.99 2.43
C HIS A 638 -9.25 20.24 1.74
N ALA A 639 -9.84 21.42 1.91
CA ALA A 639 -11.01 21.85 1.14
C ALA A 639 -10.67 22.31 -0.28
N GLU A 640 -9.37 22.51 -0.57
CA GLU A 640 -8.82 23.01 -1.85
C GLU A 640 -9.41 24.36 -2.27
N ASN A 641 -9.69 25.22 -1.29
CA ASN A 641 -10.33 26.52 -1.47
C ASN A 641 -9.35 27.65 -1.11
N PHE A 642 -9.25 28.67 -1.97
CA PHE A 642 -8.29 29.76 -1.86
C PHE A 642 -8.94 31.10 -2.18
N SER A 643 -8.51 32.18 -1.50
CA SER A 643 -8.72 33.54 -1.97
C SER A 643 -7.50 33.97 -2.79
N LEU A 644 -7.76 34.64 -3.92
CA LEU A 644 -6.76 35.18 -4.85
C LEU A 644 -6.75 36.73 -4.82
N ASP A 645 -7.18 37.33 -3.70
CA ASP A 645 -7.31 38.78 -3.58
C ASP A 645 -5.95 39.47 -3.75
N ALA A 646 -5.92 40.56 -4.52
CA ALA A 646 -4.71 41.29 -4.93
C ALA A 646 -3.72 40.50 -5.81
N SER A 647 -4.16 39.41 -6.43
CA SER A 647 -3.42 38.76 -7.52
C SER A 647 -3.47 39.58 -8.81
N SER A 648 -2.47 39.42 -9.68
CA SER A 648 -2.45 40.04 -11.01
C SER A 648 -1.94 39.10 -12.10
N ILE A 649 -2.49 39.25 -13.30
CA ILE A 649 -2.11 38.50 -14.51
C ILE A 649 -1.81 39.52 -15.61
N GLN A 650 -0.65 39.39 -16.25
CA GLN A 650 -0.23 40.22 -17.37
C GLN A 650 -0.14 39.36 -18.63
N LEU A 651 -0.79 39.80 -19.70
CA LEU A 651 -0.68 39.25 -21.04
C LEU A 651 0.15 40.23 -21.88
N ARG A 652 1.19 39.74 -22.55
CA ARG A 652 2.12 40.55 -23.35
C ARG A 652 2.34 39.90 -24.70
N ASN A 653 2.69 40.72 -25.70
CA ASN A 653 3.04 40.26 -27.05
C ASN A 653 1.95 39.37 -27.70
N VAL A 654 0.68 39.59 -27.35
CA VAL A 654 -0.41 38.72 -27.79
C VAL A 654 -0.74 38.99 -29.26
N GLY A 655 -0.68 37.94 -30.06
CA GLY A 655 -1.17 37.87 -31.43
C GLY A 655 -2.48 37.10 -31.52
N PHE A 656 -3.45 37.64 -32.28
CA PHE A 656 -4.76 37.02 -32.56
C PHE A 656 -5.35 37.56 -33.87
N THR A 657 -6.37 36.88 -34.42
CA THR A 657 -7.14 37.39 -35.56
C THR A 657 -8.30 38.26 -35.05
N GLY A 658 -8.34 39.51 -35.48
CA GLY A 658 -9.38 40.48 -35.13
C GLY A 658 -10.74 40.21 -35.79
N PRO A 659 -11.78 40.98 -35.40
CA PRO A 659 -13.13 40.82 -35.94
C PRO A 659 -13.24 41.23 -37.42
N ASP A 660 -12.27 42.02 -37.89
CA ASP A 660 -12.04 42.45 -39.28
C ASP A 660 -11.39 41.34 -40.16
N GLY A 661 -11.02 40.21 -39.55
CA GLY A 661 -10.23 39.14 -40.17
C GLY A 661 -8.74 39.47 -40.28
N GLN A 662 -8.29 40.62 -39.78
CA GLN A 662 -6.88 41.01 -39.83
C GLN A 662 -6.13 40.42 -38.65
N ARG A 663 -4.86 40.06 -38.88
CA ARG A 663 -3.97 39.64 -37.80
C ARG A 663 -3.52 40.88 -37.01
N ARG A 664 -3.68 40.83 -35.69
CA ARG A 664 -3.20 41.84 -34.75
C ARG A 664 -2.15 41.20 -33.85
N ASP A 665 -0.99 41.85 -33.71
CA ASP A 665 0.11 41.40 -32.85
C ASP A 665 0.51 42.51 -31.86
N GLY A 666 1.13 42.14 -30.74
CA GLY A 666 1.54 43.08 -29.70
C GLY A 666 0.39 43.62 -28.85
N TRP A 667 -0.76 42.94 -28.80
CA TRP A 667 -1.81 43.26 -27.82
C TRP A 667 -1.36 42.88 -26.41
N TRP A 668 -1.86 43.61 -25.42
CA TRP A 668 -1.53 43.39 -24.01
C TRP A 668 -2.74 43.65 -23.13
N ALA A 669 -2.76 42.98 -21.98
CA ALA A 669 -3.72 43.20 -20.92
C ALA A 669 -3.08 43.04 -19.54
N ARG A 670 -3.55 43.81 -18.56
CA ARG A 670 -3.24 43.66 -17.14
C ARG A 670 -4.54 43.44 -16.38
N ILE A 671 -4.74 42.23 -15.88
CA ILE A 671 -5.89 41.79 -15.12
C ILE A 671 -5.50 41.83 -13.64
N VAL A 672 -6.34 42.42 -12.80
CA VAL A 672 -6.23 42.42 -11.33
C VAL A 672 -7.45 41.71 -10.77
N LEU A 673 -7.23 40.78 -9.85
CA LEU A 673 -8.25 39.94 -9.23
C LEU A 673 -8.68 40.56 -7.90
N GLU A 674 -9.95 40.94 -7.81
CA GLU A 674 -10.54 41.69 -6.69
C GLU A 674 -11.67 40.85 -6.08
N ASN A 675 -11.56 40.48 -4.79
CA ASN A 675 -12.52 39.60 -4.11
C ASN A 675 -12.76 38.29 -4.89
N THR A 676 -11.69 37.59 -5.27
CA THR A 676 -11.75 36.38 -6.09
C THR A 676 -11.47 35.13 -5.26
N ARG A 677 -12.31 34.11 -5.43
CA ARG A 677 -12.21 32.79 -4.81
C ARG A 677 -11.94 31.75 -5.87
N MET A 678 -11.09 30.78 -5.55
CA MET A 678 -10.77 29.63 -6.38
C MET A 678 -11.01 28.34 -5.61
N GLN A 679 -11.64 27.38 -6.28
CA GLN A 679 -11.81 25.99 -5.86
C GLN A 679 -10.91 25.14 -6.78
N TRP A 680 -9.82 24.59 -6.26
CA TRP A 680 -8.85 23.83 -7.06
C TRP A 680 -9.27 22.37 -7.28
N ARG A 681 -10.14 21.84 -6.41
CA ARG A 681 -10.73 20.50 -6.56
C ARG A 681 -11.47 20.39 -7.89
N GLN A 682 -11.26 19.28 -8.61
CA GLN A 682 -11.99 19.06 -9.85
C GLN A 682 -13.50 18.85 -9.61
N PRO A 683 -14.39 19.48 -10.41
CA PRO A 683 -14.10 20.45 -11.46
C PRO A 683 -13.69 21.81 -10.90
N VAL A 684 -12.58 22.36 -11.41
CA VAL A 684 -12.03 23.65 -10.97
C VAL A 684 -13.09 24.76 -11.11
N GLY A 685 -13.14 25.65 -10.14
CA GLY A 685 -14.04 26.80 -10.12
C GLY A 685 -13.33 28.09 -9.73
N VAL A 686 -13.71 29.20 -10.34
CA VAL A 686 -13.24 30.55 -10.01
C VAL A 686 -14.42 31.51 -10.03
N ASP A 687 -14.57 32.32 -8.97
CA ASP A 687 -15.64 33.32 -8.85
C ASP A 687 -15.08 34.62 -8.27
N GLY A 688 -15.32 35.76 -8.92
CA GLY A 688 -14.84 37.05 -8.41
C GLY A 688 -15.08 38.24 -9.32
N ARG A 689 -14.61 39.42 -8.86
CA ARG A 689 -14.53 40.63 -9.68
C ARG A 689 -13.12 40.73 -10.27
N VAL A 690 -13.04 41.19 -11.52
CA VAL A 690 -11.77 41.49 -12.19
C VAL A 690 -11.79 42.92 -12.70
N ARG A 691 -10.63 43.58 -12.59
CA ARG A 691 -10.35 44.88 -13.22
C ARG A 691 -9.26 44.68 -14.25
N ILE A 692 -9.51 45.12 -15.49
CA ILE A 692 -8.66 44.83 -16.63
C ILE A 692 -8.27 46.15 -17.29
N GLN A 693 -6.97 46.37 -17.48
CA GLN A 693 -6.44 47.40 -18.37
C GLN A 693 -6.00 46.72 -19.66
N VAL A 694 -6.38 47.25 -20.82
CA VAL A 694 -6.03 46.66 -22.13
C VAL A 694 -5.49 47.72 -23.08
N ARG A 695 -4.71 47.27 -24.08
CA ARG A 695 -4.24 48.12 -25.17
C ARG A 695 -5.38 48.82 -25.91
N ASP A 696 -6.45 48.07 -26.18
CA ASP A 696 -7.63 48.46 -26.97
C ASP A 696 -8.73 47.38 -26.82
N LEU A 697 -9.92 47.64 -27.38
CA LEU A 697 -11.06 46.70 -27.35
C LEU A 697 -11.09 45.69 -28.51
N ALA A 698 -10.03 45.58 -29.33
CA ALA A 698 -10.03 44.71 -30.50
C ALA A 698 -10.33 43.24 -30.16
N PHE A 699 -9.77 42.76 -29.04
CA PHE A 699 -9.99 41.41 -28.56
C PHE A 699 -11.43 41.19 -28.05
N LEU A 700 -12.01 42.15 -27.33
CA LEU A 700 -13.40 42.06 -26.86
C LEU A 700 -14.38 41.98 -28.03
N MET A 701 -14.16 42.77 -29.08
CA MET A 701 -14.98 42.76 -30.30
C MET A 701 -14.89 41.40 -31.04
N ALA A 702 -13.69 40.81 -31.13
CA ALA A 702 -13.49 39.49 -31.75
C ALA A 702 -14.25 38.33 -31.05
N LEU A 703 -14.67 38.51 -29.79
CA LEU A 703 -15.49 37.52 -29.08
C LEU A 703 -16.96 37.52 -29.53
N TYR A 704 -17.51 38.66 -29.94
CA TYR A 704 -18.92 38.81 -30.31
C TYR A 704 -19.16 38.70 -31.82
N THR A 705 -18.23 39.19 -32.64
CA THR A 705 -18.39 39.32 -34.10
C THR A 705 -17.16 38.76 -34.80
N ARG A 706 -17.36 37.81 -35.72
CA ARG A 706 -16.28 37.13 -36.48
C ARG A 706 -16.32 37.44 -37.98
N ASP A 707 -17.23 38.31 -38.39
CA ASP A 707 -17.60 38.62 -39.77
C ASP A 707 -17.65 40.14 -39.99
N ARG A 708 -17.69 40.57 -41.27
CA ARG A 708 -17.65 41.99 -41.64
C ARG A 708 -18.98 42.75 -41.44
N SER A 709 -19.98 42.19 -40.76
CA SER A 709 -21.29 42.84 -40.54
C SER A 709 -21.29 43.99 -39.50
N ILE A 710 -20.12 44.31 -38.94
CA ILE A 710 -19.96 45.33 -37.89
C ILE A 710 -20.16 46.73 -38.45
N PRO A 711 -21.00 47.59 -37.83
CA PRO A 711 -21.14 48.99 -38.22
C PRO A 711 -19.79 49.72 -38.27
N GLY A 712 -19.50 50.43 -39.36
CA GLY A 712 -18.17 51.01 -39.60
C GLY A 712 -17.68 52.01 -38.54
N TRP A 713 -18.58 52.60 -37.74
CA TRP A 713 -18.18 53.41 -36.58
C TRP A 713 -17.73 52.57 -35.39
N MET A 714 -18.25 51.35 -35.20
CA MET A 714 -17.81 50.42 -34.15
C MET A 714 -16.42 49.87 -34.43
N LEU A 715 -16.02 49.75 -35.70
CA LEU A 715 -14.62 49.47 -36.06
C LEU A 715 -13.65 50.55 -35.53
N ARG A 716 -14.10 51.78 -35.24
CA ARG A 716 -13.25 52.81 -34.63
C ARG A 716 -13.01 52.57 -33.12
N LEU A 717 -13.86 51.79 -32.44
CA LEU A 717 -13.67 51.39 -31.01
C LEU A 717 -12.42 50.51 -30.86
N VAL A 718 -12.15 49.71 -31.89
CA VAL A 718 -11.05 48.74 -31.96
C VAL A 718 -9.68 49.43 -31.89
N ASP A 719 -9.56 50.67 -32.38
CA ASP A 719 -8.31 51.44 -32.41
C ASP A 719 -8.38 52.73 -31.56
N ALA A 720 -9.40 52.87 -30.70
CA ALA A 720 -9.64 54.08 -29.90
C ALA A 720 -8.73 54.27 -28.66
N GLY A 721 -7.64 53.49 -28.58
CA GLY A 721 -6.65 53.54 -27.52
C GLY A 721 -7.01 52.72 -26.28
N GLN A 722 -6.21 52.90 -25.22
CA GLN A 722 -6.30 52.12 -23.98
C GLN A 722 -7.68 52.21 -23.35
N ALA A 723 -8.11 51.10 -22.76
CA ALA A 723 -9.40 50.98 -22.08
C ALA A 723 -9.23 50.42 -20.67
N GLN A 724 -10.05 50.89 -19.75
CA GLN A 724 -10.23 50.27 -18.44
C GLN A 724 -11.56 49.53 -18.43
N LEU A 725 -11.53 48.30 -17.91
CA LEU A 725 -12.70 47.43 -17.79
C LEU A 725 -12.86 46.95 -16.36
N THR A 726 -14.10 46.78 -15.93
CA THR A 726 -14.45 45.96 -14.76
C THR A 726 -15.43 44.88 -15.21
N ALA A 727 -15.40 43.70 -14.59
CA ALA A 727 -16.35 42.62 -14.84
C ALA A 727 -16.47 41.70 -13.62
N ARG A 728 -17.55 40.92 -13.55
CA ARG A 728 -17.59 39.68 -12.75
C ARG A 728 -17.29 38.49 -13.64
N ALA A 729 -16.41 37.62 -13.17
CA ALA A 729 -16.06 36.38 -13.83
C ALA A 729 -16.49 35.20 -12.94
N HIS A 730 -17.22 34.26 -13.52
CA HIS A 730 -17.59 32.99 -12.90
C HIS A 730 -17.24 31.86 -13.86
N TRP A 731 -16.41 30.93 -13.40
CA TRP A 731 -16.03 29.72 -14.13
C TRP A 731 -16.31 28.52 -13.24
N ARG A 732 -16.99 27.51 -13.78
CA ARG A 732 -17.23 26.23 -13.12
C ARG A 732 -17.38 25.12 -14.16
N GLY A 733 -16.51 24.09 -14.10
CA GLY A 733 -16.49 23.04 -15.12
C GLY A 733 -16.24 23.61 -16.52
N GLU A 734 -17.02 23.20 -17.52
CA GLU A 734 -16.98 23.71 -18.91
C GLU A 734 -17.90 24.94 -19.13
N THR A 735 -18.17 25.74 -18.09
CA THR A 735 -18.97 26.97 -18.21
C THR A 735 -18.16 28.18 -17.74
N VAL A 736 -18.05 29.19 -18.60
CA VAL A 736 -17.40 30.47 -18.30
C VAL A 736 -18.41 31.59 -18.55
N VAL A 737 -18.68 32.38 -17.51
CA VAL A 737 -19.57 33.54 -17.54
C VAL A 737 -18.77 34.80 -17.20
N ILE A 738 -18.88 35.80 -18.07
CA ILE A 738 -18.39 37.15 -17.86
C ILE A 738 -19.64 38.04 -17.82
N ASP A 739 -19.93 38.65 -16.68
CA ASP A 739 -21.16 39.41 -16.48
C ASP A 739 -20.86 40.81 -15.94
N ARG A 740 -21.76 41.76 -16.20
CA ARG A 740 -21.60 43.18 -15.83
C ARG A 740 -20.22 43.72 -16.27
N LEU A 741 -19.76 43.36 -17.47
CA LEU A 741 -18.55 43.93 -18.05
C LEU A 741 -18.84 45.37 -18.44
N GLN A 742 -18.09 46.31 -17.89
CA GLN A 742 -18.16 47.73 -18.23
C GLN A 742 -16.77 48.18 -18.66
N ALA A 743 -16.65 48.68 -19.89
CA ALA A 743 -15.43 49.18 -20.49
C ALA A 743 -15.62 50.63 -20.92
N HIS A 744 -14.69 51.51 -20.54
CA HIS A 744 -14.80 52.92 -20.92
C HIS A 744 -13.43 53.59 -21.11
N ASN A 745 -13.43 54.65 -21.91
CA ASN A 745 -12.35 55.63 -21.96
C ASN A 745 -12.93 57.02 -22.32
N ALA A 746 -12.08 58.00 -22.65
CA ALA A 746 -12.53 59.36 -22.97
C ALA A 746 -13.39 59.50 -24.26
N ARG A 747 -13.55 58.43 -25.05
CA ARG A 747 -14.22 58.45 -26.37
C ARG A 747 -15.43 57.51 -26.47
N PHE A 748 -15.47 56.45 -25.67
CA PHE A 748 -16.53 55.43 -25.75
C PHE A 748 -16.92 54.84 -24.39
N GLN A 749 -18.08 54.19 -24.37
CA GLN A 749 -18.50 53.23 -23.35
C GLN A 749 -18.99 51.95 -24.04
N VAL A 750 -18.61 50.79 -23.51
CA VAL A 750 -19.09 49.47 -23.91
C VAL A 750 -19.51 48.68 -22.67
N ASP A 751 -20.76 48.24 -22.63
CA ASP A 751 -21.27 47.34 -21.58
C ASP A 751 -21.51 45.96 -22.22
N ALA A 752 -21.11 44.87 -21.57
CA ALA A 752 -21.24 43.52 -22.14
C ALA A 752 -21.51 42.42 -21.10
N ARG A 753 -22.10 41.32 -21.56
CA ARG A 753 -22.33 40.08 -20.81
C ARG A 753 -22.19 38.88 -21.75
N LEU A 754 -21.41 37.86 -21.37
CA LEU A 754 -21.05 36.70 -22.18
C LEU A 754 -21.11 35.41 -21.35
N ARG A 755 -21.81 34.39 -21.84
CA ARG A 755 -21.81 33.01 -21.34
C ARG A 755 -21.30 32.08 -22.44
N LEU A 756 -20.27 31.33 -22.10
CA LEU A 756 -19.63 30.31 -22.92
C LEU A 756 -19.89 28.95 -22.25
N GLN A 757 -20.55 28.04 -22.95
CA GLN A 757 -20.88 26.70 -22.45
C GLN A 757 -20.94 25.72 -23.61
N GLY A 758 -20.14 24.66 -23.59
CA GLY A 758 -19.96 23.85 -24.80
C GLY A 758 -19.37 24.67 -25.94
N ASN A 759 -19.86 24.39 -27.16
CA ASN A 759 -19.65 25.26 -28.32
C ASN A 759 -20.68 26.43 -28.38
N GLN A 760 -21.62 26.51 -27.44
CA GLN A 760 -22.60 27.59 -27.42
C GLN A 760 -22.02 28.85 -26.78
N ARG A 761 -22.23 29.97 -27.47
CA ARG A 761 -21.86 31.31 -27.04
C ARG A 761 -23.14 32.13 -26.98
N SER A 762 -23.38 32.80 -25.87
CA SER A 762 -24.57 33.63 -25.69
C SER A 762 -24.24 34.89 -24.92
N GLY A 763 -24.92 35.99 -25.22
CA GLY A 763 -24.60 37.25 -24.56
C GLY A 763 -25.23 38.47 -25.23
N SER A 764 -24.91 39.63 -24.68
CA SER A 764 -25.25 40.91 -25.29
C SER A 764 -24.12 41.90 -25.06
N LEU A 765 -23.86 42.77 -26.03
CA LEU A 765 -22.94 43.89 -25.93
C LEU A 765 -23.63 45.16 -26.41
N LEU A 766 -23.44 46.27 -25.71
CA LEU A 766 -23.91 47.61 -26.07
C LEU A 766 -22.69 48.53 -26.18
N ALA A 767 -22.45 49.06 -27.37
CA ALA A 767 -21.41 50.06 -27.62
C ALA A 767 -22.02 51.46 -27.78
N ARG A 768 -21.30 52.48 -27.30
CA ARG A 768 -21.67 53.89 -27.39
C ARG A 768 -20.46 54.76 -27.76
N TRP A 769 -20.63 55.67 -28.72
CA TRP A 769 -19.64 56.66 -29.12
C TRP A 769 -20.34 58.00 -29.36
N GLY A 770 -20.24 58.94 -28.41
CA GLY A 770 -21.00 60.18 -28.45
C GLY A 770 -22.51 59.91 -28.51
N LEU A 771 -23.18 60.39 -29.57
CA LEU A 771 -24.60 60.16 -29.83
C LEU A 771 -24.90 58.79 -30.48
N LEU A 772 -23.89 58.07 -30.98
CA LEU A 772 -24.08 56.78 -31.64
C LEU A 772 -24.18 55.67 -30.58
N SER A 773 -25.14 54.77 -30.75
CA SER A 773 -25.22 53.54 -29.99
C SER A 773 -25.65 52.37 -30.87
N ALA A 774 -25.14 51.18 -30.57
CA ALA A 774 -25.56 49.93 -31.18
C ALA A 774 -25.39 48.81 -30.15
N ALA A 775 -26.32 47.87 -30.17
CA ALA A 775 -26.21 46.65 -29.40
C ALA A 775 -26.16 45.44 -30.33
N VAL A 776 -25.52 44.37 -29.85
CA VAL A 776 -25.48 43.07 -30.51
C VAL A 776 -25.87 41.99 -29.51
N GLY A 777 -26.87 41.19 -29.87
CA GLY A 777 -27.16 39.91 -29.23
C GLY A 777 -26.31 38.81 -29.86
N LEU A 778 -25.78 37.93 -29.02
CA LEU A 778 -25.10 36.72 -29.47
C LEU A 778 -25.93 35.51 -29.06
N ARG A 779 -26.29 34.67 -30.04
CA ARG A 779 -26.90 33.35 -29.82
C ARG A 779 -26.24 32.37 -30.78
N GLY A 780 -25.33 31.54 -30.27
CA GLY A 780 -24.44 30.73 -31.11
C GLY A 780 -23.36 31.59 -31.77
N ASP A 781 -23.19 31.43 -33.07
CA ASP A 781 -22.17 32.14 -33.86
C ASP A 781 -22.74 33.30 -34.70
N THR A 782 -24.05 33.52 -34.68
CA THR A 782 -24.73 34.59 -35.43
C THR A 782 -24.96 35.84 -34.55
N PRO A 783 -24.49 37.04 -34.96
CA PRO A 783 -24.78 38.31 -34.29
C PRO A 783 -26.14 38.87 -34.70
N GLU A 784 -26.94 39.29 -33.72
CA GLU A 784 -28.25 39.95 -33.88
C GLU A 784 -28.10 41.44 -33.58
N TRP A 785 -28.16 42.29 -34.60
CA TRP A 785 -27.85 43.73 -34.48
C TRP A 785 -29.08 44.58 -34.14
N HIS A 786 -28.96 45.44 -33.12
CA HIS A 786 -29.97 46.42 -32.72
C HIS A 786 -29.38 47.84 -32.74
N LEU A 787 -29.80 48.64 -33.73
CA LEU A 787 -29.32 50.02 -33.94
C LEU A 787 -30.30 51.09 -33.42
N LEU A 788 -31.58 50.74 -33.30
CA LEU A 788 -32.63 51.60 -32.75
C LEU A 788 -32.95 51.15 -31.32
N ARG A 789 -33.06 52.11 -30.38
CA ARG A 789 -33.30 51.84 -28.95
C ARG A 789 -32.37 50.77 -28.35
N ALA A 790 -31.10 50.80 -28.79
CA ALA A 790 -30.08 49.85 -28.37
C ALA A 790 -29.84 49.85 -26.84
N PRO A 791 -29.83 51.00 -26.12
CA PRO A 791 -29.71 51.01 -24.66
C PRO A 791 -30.90 50.35 -23.96
N GLU A 792 -32.12 50.59 -24.42
CA GLU A 792 -33.34 49.99 -23.87
C GLU A 792 -33.34 48.47 -24.08
N TRP A 793 -33.00 48.02 -25.29
CA TRP A 793 -32.89 46.60 -25.61
C TRP A 793 -31.85 45.89 -24.73
N TYR A 794 -30.68 46.50 -24.50
CA TYR A 794 -29.63 45.91 -23.67
C TYR A 794 -30.02 45.84 -22.19
N ARG A 795 -30.73 46.86 -21.67
CA ARG A 795 -31.27 46.85 -20.29
C ARG A 795 -32.37 45.82 -20.08
N ALA A 796 -33.11 45.46 -21.13
CA ALA A 796 -34.11 44.40 -21.08
C ALA A 796 -33.51 42.98 -21.07
N GLN A 797 -32.21 42.82 -21.35
CA GLN A 797 -31.55 41.51 -21.26
C GLN A 797 -31.26 41.16 -19.78
N PRO A 798 -31.49 39.90 -19.36
CA PRO A 798 -31.24 39.48 -17.99
C PRO A 798 -29.73 39.43 -17.67
N ASP A 799 -29.39 39.72 -16.41
CA ASP A 799 -28.03 39.52 -15.89
C ASP A 799 -27.68 38.02 -15.85
N LEU A 800 -26.42 37.70 -16.16
CA LEU A 800 -26.00 36.29 -16.30
C LEU A 800 -25.57 35.67 -14.96
N LEU A 801 -25.32 36.51 -13.95
CA LEU A 801 -25.00 36.17 -12.56
C LEU A 801 -25.85 37.01 -11.60
N PRO A 802 -26.27 36.48 -10.43
CA PRO A 802 -27.02 37.24 -9.42
C PRO A 802 -26.19 38.35 -8.71
#